data_AF-A0A3Q8X7X2-F1
#
_entry.id   AF-A0A3Q8X7X2-F1
#
_cell.length_a   1.000
_cell.length_b   1.000
_cell.length_c   1.000
_cell.angle_alpha   90.00
_cell.angle_beta   90.00
_cell.angle_gamma   90.00
#
_symmetry.space_group_name_H-M   'P 1'
#
loop_
_entity.id
_entity.type
_entity.pdbx_description
1 polymer ?
#
loop_
_entity_poly.entity_id
_entity_poly.type
_entity_poly.pdbx_seq_one_letter_code
_entity_poly.pdbx_strand_id
1 'polypeptide(L)'
;MIAAVNSAKRRTMNMILTQLFDEWRLSVTYETGETPSFTAAGWELGENGQDEHGSYQIYRLPFRDAEETSTLTLELTCYENSVIAHISVLLKQDIFGITHGLAPDAGIRLFVGEPPGIDGVLAHYNGYKWWWTRPYWAANTEGLPEKTQSLMWRTAGGASFTQLFPACSNVFKTALRGNGEGLEFVVSPLVHGFRSGRELLFVLHEGSDPYAVVQGAAELMFIARGERARLRESKRYPDAFNYLGWCTWDAFYHDVTEQGIEAKAIELRDKQVPVKWVMIDDGWSQVRDKMLVSLREDREKFPSGLAGTVRKLKGQFGVEWVGVWHAFTGYWHGIDPEGEIAQKLRDVLQYDQAGRLLTSTDAKLGFGFWKAWHSWLSAQGIDMLKVDSQSSLIEFVKGQLPLGQAAAGLHEALEASASLYFDGRLINCMGMAGENVWNRTNSAISRNSDDFYPAKPEWFREHALQNAYNSFYHSTLYWGDWDIWWTTHEDSIDHAVLRAISGGPVYVSDKVGETDAAALLPLVMSDGRLLRADKPGVPTADVLFVNPVETEVPLKIWSRSGEAGLLAAFHIHPGEGAMEGEFRLADIPGLDAEAAHAVYDHFGRSAFVMEGLAAETDIGTHRFTVEKHKPKFYTVVPVRDGFACFGLIDKYVSTAAIKSVHTCAGRAIVVLHEGGTLGFASESAPASAYVNGRQVDVKAEAGFYSVDCGAAAGAAVMVELVF
;
A
#
# COMPACT_ATOMS: atom_id res chain seq x y z
N MET A 1 50.64 -22.12 2.44
CA MET A 1 49.54 -21.58 3.28
C MET A 1 48.89 -20.32 2.71
N ILE A 2 49.65 -19.28 2.32
CA ILE A 2 49.09 -18.03 1.75
C ILE A 2 48.28 -18.27 0.44
N ALA A 3 48.76 -19.16 -0.44
CA ALA A 3 48.03 -19.51 -1.68
C ALA A 3 46.72 -20.30 -1.44
N ALA A 4 46.64 -21.09 -0.35
CA ALA A 4 45.45 -21.87 -0.01
C ALA A 4 44.37 -21.02 0.69
N VAL A 5 44.78 -20.04 1.49
CA VAL A 5 43.88 -19.05 2.10
C VAL A 5 43.32 -18.10 1.02
N ASN A 6 44.13 -17.71 0.04
CA ASN A 6 43.67 -16.91 -1.10
C ASN A 6 42.75 -17.71 -2.05
N SER A 7 42.93 -19.03 -2.20
CA SER A 7 42.02 -19.86 -3.01
C SER A 7 40.68 -20.13 -2.31
N ALA A 8 40.68 -20.33 -0.98
CA ALA A 8 39.47 -20.45 -0.19
C ALA A 8 38.66 -19.14 -0.16
N LYS A 9 39.31 -17.98 0.06
CA LYS A 9 38.67 -16.67 0.00
C LYS A 9 38.14 -16.32 -1.39
N ARG A 10 38.87 -16.65 -2.48
CA ARG A 10 38.34 -16.52 -3.86
C ARG A 10 37.15 -17.44 -4.12
N ARG A 11 37.11 -18.65 -3.52
CA ARG A 11 35.97 -19.58 -3.62
C ARG A 11 34.72 -19.03 -2.93
N THR A 12 34.86 -18.47 -1.71
CA THR A 12 33.75 -17.86 -0.97
C THR A 12 33.25 -16.56 -1.64
N MET A 13 34.17 -15.75 -2.19
CA MET A 13 33.85 -14.55 -2.97
C MET A 13 33.11 -14.86 -4.28
N ASN A 14 33.54 -15.88 -5.02
CA ASN A 14 32.78 -16.36 -6.17
C ASN A 14 31.40 -16.86 -5.75
N MET A 15 31.27 -17.55 -4.62
CA MET A 15 29.99 -18.14 -4.21
C MET A 15 28.91 -17.08 -3.97
N ILE A 16 29.15 -16.05 -3.15
CA ILE A 16 28.14 -15.00 -2.86
C ILE A 16 27.82 -14.14 -4.09
N LEU A 17 28.82 -13.79 -4.89
CA LEU A 17 28.64 -12.90 -6.05
C LEU A 17 28.01 -13.61 -7.26
N THR A 18 28.39 -14.87 -7.54
CA THR A 18 27.75 -15.69 -8.58
C THR A 18 26.40 -16.27 -8.16
N GLN A 19 26.06 -16.22 -6.87
CA GLN A 19 24.72 -16.55 -6.36
C GLN A 19 23.71 -15.42 -6.60
N LEU A 20 24.16 -14.16 -6.70
CA LEU A 20 23.28 -13.02 -6.97
C LEU A 20 23.04 -12.85 -8.47
N PHE A 21 24.11 -12.61 -9.23
CA PHE A 21 24.08 -12.43 -10.68
C PHE A 21 25.40 -12.91 -11.29
N ASP A 22 25.34 -13.58 -12.43
CA ASP A 22 26.48 -14.20 -13.11
C ASP A 22 27.32 -13.22 -13.95
N GLU A 23 26.72 -12.12 -14.42
CA GLU A 23 27.39 -11.07 -15.21
C GLU A 23 27.18 -9.67 -14.59
N TRP A 24 28.19 -8.80 -14.74
CA TRP A 24 28.11 -7.37 -14.38
C TRP A 24 28.77 -6.52 -15.48
N ARG A 25 27.97 -5.78 -16.24
CA ARG A 25 28.43 -4.84 -17.27
C ARG A 25 27.90 -3.44 -16.97
N LEU A 26 28.70 -2.43 -17.28
CA LEU A 26 28.35 -1.03 -17.06
C LEU A 26 28.41 -0.26 -18.37
N SER A 27 27.39 0.54 -18.63
CA SER A 27 27.42 1.61 -19.63
C SER A 27 27.23 2.95 -18.95
N VAL A 28 28.02 3.95 -19.36
CA VAL A 28 27.97 5.31 -18.82
C VAL A 28 27.72 6.25 -19.98
N THR A 29 26.76 7.15 -19.82
CA THR A 29 26.47 8.20 -20.80
C THR A 29 26.72 9.55 -20.17
N TYR A 30 27.53 10.38 -20.83
CA TYR A 30 27.80 11.75 -20.42
C TYR A 30 26.73 12.72 -20.92
N GLU A 31 26.66 13.91 -20.33
CA GLU A 31 25.74 14.99 -20.76
C GLU A 31 25.93 15.39 -22.23
N THR A 32 27.13 15.18 -22.78
CA THR A 32 27.45 15.40 -24.19
C THR A 32 26.77 14.39 -25.12
N GLY A 33 26.18 13.32 -24.57
CA GLY A 33 25.68 12.16 -25.31
C GLY A 33 26.75 11.10 -25.62
N GLU A 34 28.00 11.35 -25.23
CA GLU A 34 29.09 10.39 -25.41
C GLU A 34 28.94 9.20 -24.46
N THR A 35 29.19 7.99 -24.98
CA THR A 35 29.17 6.74 -24.21
C THR A 35 30.58 6.14 -24.23
N PRO A 36 31.51 6.61 -23.36
CA PRO A 36 32.86 6.07 -23.31
C PRO A 36 32.87 4.60 -22.89
N SER A 37 33.91 3.88 -23.29
CA SER A 37 34.14 2.51 -22.83
C SER A 37 34.67 2.51 -21.40
N PHE A 38 33.99 1.79 -20.52
CA PHE A 38 34.44 1.49 -19.16
C PHE A 38 34.77 0.00 -19.05
N THR A 39 35.94 -0.33 -18.49
CA THR A 39 36.36 -1.71 -18.26
C THR A 39 36.40 -2.01 -16.77
N ALA A 40 35.82 -3.15 -16.36
CA ALA A 40 35.87 -3.62 -15.00
C ALA A 40 37.28 -4.12 -14.64
N ALA A 41 37.85 -3.68 -13.52
CA ALA A 41 39.16 -4.15 -13.04
C ALA A 41 39.09 -5.45 -12.22
N GLY A 42 37.90 -6.08 -12.15
CA GLY A 42 37.62 -7.27 -11.34
C GLY A 42 37.19 -6.96 -9.91
N TRP A 43 36.63 -7.95 -9.22
CA TRP A 43 36.16 -7.79 -7.85
C TRP A 43 37.30 -7.68 -6.85
N GLU A 44 37.22 -6.65 -6.01
CA GLU A 44 38.11 -6.37 -4.89
C GLU A 44 37.39 -6.66 -3.57
N LEU A 45 38.12 -7.24 -2.62
CA LEU A 45 37.61 -7.48 -1.28
C LEU A 45 37.74 -6.20 -0.45
N GLY A 46 36.61 -5.69 0.04
CA GLY A 46 36.56 -4.55 0.94
C GLY A 46 36.65 -4.95 2.41
N GLU A 47 36.25 -4.01 3.28
CA GLU A 47 36.20 -4.23 4.73
C GLU A 47 35.10 -5.25 5.09
N ASN A 48 35.29 -5.97 6.19
CA ASN A 48 34.24 -6.70 6.87
C ASN A 48 34.01 -6.10 8.24
N GLY A 49 32.83 -6.36 8.80
CA GLY A 49 32.46 -5.85 10.10
C GLY A 49 31.20 -6.53 10.61
N GLN A 50 30.67 -5.95 11.68
CA GLN A 50 29.42 -6.35 12.29
C GLN A 50 28.69 -5.09 12.74
N ASP A 51 27.42 -4.98 12.41
CA ASP A 51 26.53 -3.90 12.85
C ASP A 51 25.21 -4.48 13.40
N GLU A 52 24.18 -3.62 13.49
CA GLU A 52 22.86 -4.01 13.99
C GLU A 52 22.11 -5.00 13.08
N HIS A 53 22.44 -5.05 11.79
CA HIS A 53 21.85 -5.98 10.82
C HIS A 53 22.63 -7.29 10.73
N GLY A 54 23.87 -7.31 11.22
CA GLY A 54 24.66 -8.51 11.44
C GLY A 54 26.08 -8.40 10.91
N SER A 55 26.71 -9.55 10.70
CA SER A 55 28.05 -9.61 10.09
C SER A 55 27.96 -9.33 8.60
N TYR A 56 28.85 -8.48 8.09
CA TYR A 56 28.90 -8.12 6.67
C TYR A 56 30.30 -8.23 6.08
N GLN A 57 30.35 -8.39 4.76
CA GLN A 57 31.55 -8.29 3.93
C GLN A 57 31.27 -7.38 2.74
N ILE A 58 32.17 -6.41 2.52
CA ILE A 58 32.08 -5.50 1.38
C ILE A 58 32.85 -6.07 0.18
N TYR A 59 32.26 -5.96 -1.01
CA TYR A 59 32.89 -6.25 -2.30
C TYR A 59 32.81 -5.01 -3.20
N ARG A 60 33.88 -4.73 -3.95
CA ARG A 60 33.96 -3.57 -4.84
C ARG A 60 34.30 -3.99 -6.26
N LEU A 61 33.58 -3.45 -7.23
CA LEU A 61 33.86 -3.63 -8.65
C LEU A 61 34.12 -2.24 -9.27
N PRO A 62 35.40 -1.84 -9.37
CA PRO A 62 35.77 -0.60 -10.04
C PRO A 62 35.74 -0.76 -11.56
N PHE A 63 35.18 0.24 -12.22
CA PHE A 63 35.13 0.44 -13.65
C PHE A 63 35.94 1.69 -13.99
N ARG A 64 36.85 1.58 -14.95
CA ARG A 64 37.72 2.70 -15.38
C ARG A 64 37.53 2.99 -16.85
N ASP A 65 37.55 4.26 -17.22
CA ASP A 65 37.65 4.66 -18.62
C ASP A 65 39.05 4.34 -19.19
N ALA A 66 39.18 4.41 -20.52
CA ALA A 66 40.43 4.07 -21.20
C ALA A 66 41.63 4.96 -20.82
N GLU A 67 41.37 6.19 -20.35
CA GLU A 67 42.40 7.13 -19.90
C GLU A 67 42.71 7.03 -18.40
N GLU A 68 41.98 6.19 -17.66
CA GLU A 68 41.98 6.11 -16.19
C GLU A 68 41.73 7.45 -15.48
N THR A 69 41.00 8.36 -16.12
CA THR A 69 40.65 9.68 -15.58
C THR A 69 39.27 9.72 -14.95
N SER A 70 38.40 8.76 -15.30
CA SER A 70 37.07 8.60 -14.74
C SER A 70 36.91 7.20 -14.16
N THR A 71 36.31 7.09 -12.98
CA THR A 71 36.08 5.83 -12.28
C THR A 71 34.65 5.78 -11.74
N LEU A 72 34.00 4.63 -11.93
CA LEU A 72 32.79 4.27 -11.19
C LEU A 72 33.09 3.03 -10.37
N THR A 73 32.59 2.92 -9.15
CA THR A 73 32.82 1.76 -8.29
C THR A 73 31.50 1.28 -7.72
N LEU A 74 31.05 0.12 -8.18
CA LEU A 74 29.95 -0.60 -7.55
C LEU A 74 30.45 -1.22 -6.25
N GLU A 75 29.76 -0.97 -5.15
CA GLU A 75 30.05 -1.51 -3.84
C GLU A 75 28.84 -2.30 -3.34
N LEU A 76 29.07 -3.57 -3.02
CA LEU A 76 28.07 -4.45 -2.42
C LEU A 76 28.46 -4.73 -0.97
N THR A 77 27.61 -4.32 -0.03
CA THR A 77 27.69 -4.76 1.36
C THR A 77 26.81 -6.01 1.50
N CYS A 78 27.44 -7.16 1.64
CA CYS A 78 26.75 -8.46 1.72
C CYS A 78 26.70 -8.96 3.17
N TYR A 79 25.49 -9.23 3.65
CA TYR A 79 25.19 -9.95 4.88
C TYR A 79 24.85 -11.40 4.54
N GLU A 80 24.45 -12.18 5.54
CA GLU A 80 24.03 -13.58 5.35
C GLU A 80 22.93 -13.73 4.30
N ASN A 81 21.85 -12.94 4.41
CA ASN A 81 20.65 -13.05 3.55
C ASN A 81 20.30 -11.70 2.88
N SER A 82 21.24 -10.77 2.79
CA SER A 82 20.93 -9.39 2.38
C SER A 82 22.08 -8.71 1.66
N VAL A 83 21.75 -7.82 0.73
CA VAL A 83 22.73 -7.00 0.00
C VAL A 83 22.27 -5.56 -0.05
N ILE A 84 23.20 -4.65 0.23
CA ILE A 84 23.05 -3.21 -0.02
C ILE A 84 24.03 -2.82 -1.11
N ALA A 85 23.54 -2.23 -2.20
CA ALA A 85 24.36 -1.82 -3.33
C ALA A 85 24.47 -0.31 -3.44
N HIS A 86 25.70 0.19 -3.46
CA HIS A 86 26.01 1.60 -3.72
C HIS A 86 26.88 1.75 -4.96
N ILE A 87 26.83 2.92 -5.58
CA ILE A 87 27.79 3.30 -6.61
C ILE A 87 28.49 4.59 -6.25
N SER A 88 29.82 4.57 -6.32
CA SER A 88 30.65 5.77 -6.24
C SER A 88 31.02 6.22 -7.65
N VAL A 89 30.84 7.49 -7.94
CA VAL A 89 31.17 8.11 -9.23
C VAL A 89 32.29 9.12 -8.99
N LEU A 90 33.28 9.13 -9.87
CA LEU A 90 34.31 10.16 -9.96
C LEU A 90 34.69 10.34 -11.43
N LEU A 91 34.13 11.34 -12.10
CA LEU A 91 34.43 11.64 -13.49
C LEU A 91 35.59 12.64 -13.62
N LYS A 92 36.24 12.64 -14.79
CA LYS A 92 37.29 13.60 -15.16
C LYS A 92 36.83 15.04 -14.95
N GLN A 93 37.67 15.81 -14.26
CA GLN A 93 37.44 17.21 -13.95
C GLN A 93 38.71 17.99 -14.23
N ASP A 94 38.70 18.78 -15.31
CA ASP A 94 39.75 19.72 -15.64
C ASP A 94 39.13 21.12 -15.81
N ILE A 95 39.49 22.03 -14.89
CA ILE A 95 38.97 23.40 -14.85
C ILE A 95 39.32 24.18 -16.13
N PHE A 96 40.45 23.87 -16.76
CA PHE A 96 40.90 24.50 -18.00
C PHE A 96 40.76 23.57 -19.21
N GLY A 97 40.15 22.39 -19.02
CA GLY A 97 40.01 21.34 -20.04
C GLY A 97 38.62 20.73 -20.04
N ILE A 98 38.55 19.42 -20.27
CA ILE A 98 37.29 18.69 -20.36
C ILE A 98 36.84 18.30 -18.95
N THR A 99 35.60 18.66 -18.62
CA THR A 99 34.90 18.19 -17.43
C THR A 99 33.69 17.38 -17.86
N HIS A 100 33.59 16.14 -17.40
CA HIS A 100 32.46 15.27 -17.69
C HIS A 100 31.40 15.35 -16.59
N GLY A 101 30.13 15.19 -16.98
CA GLY A 101 28.99 14.99 -16.11
C GLY A 101 28.15 13.82 -16.64
N LEU A 102 27.46 13.10 -15.76
CA LEU A 102 26.52 12.06 -16.16
C LEU A 102 25.31 12.67 -16.87
N ALA A 103 24.82 12.00 -17.91
CA ALA A 103 23.54 12.35 -18.51
C ALA A 103 22.43 12.30 -17.45
N PRO A 104 21.48 13.27 -17.42
CA PRO A 104 20.43 13.30 -16.40
C PRO A 104 19.51 12.07 -16.47
N ASP A 105 19.18 11.61 -17.67
CA ASP A 105 18.37 10.42 -17.91
C ASP A 105 19.30 9.25 -18.27
N ALA A 106 19.23 8.16 -17.48
CA ALA A 106 20.01 6.94 -17.70
C ALA A 106 21.53 7.16 -17.86
N GLY A 107 22.10 8.08 -17.07
CA GLY A 107 23.54 8.37 -17.08
C GLY A 107 24.40 7.16 -16.72
N ILE A 108 23.85 6.21 -15.97
CA ILE A 108 24.46 4.91 -15.71
C ILE A 108 23.43 3.81 -16.02
N ARG A 109 23.87 2.79 -16.76
CA ARG A 109 23.15 1.52 -16.96
C ARG A 109 24.02 0.39 -16.46
N LEU A 110 23.52 -0.35 -15.47
CA LEU A 110 24.17 -1.54 -14.94
C LEU A 110 23.39 -2.75 -15.41
N PHE A 111 24.02 -3.58 -16.24
CA PHE A 111 23.47 -4.81 -16.77
C PHE A 111 23.96 -5.96 -15.91
N VAL A 112 23.02 -6.80 -15.50
CA VAL A 112 23.31 -8.05 -14.80
C VAL A 112 22.59 -9.20 -15.51
N GLY A 113 23.14 -10.40 -15.41
CA GLY A 113 22.47 -11.56 -15.97
C GLY A 113 21.28 -12.03 -15.12
N GLU A 114 20.69 -13.15 -15.51
CA GLU A 114 19.50 -13.69 -14.84
C GLU A 114 19.86 -14.21 -13.42
N PRO A 115 19.03 -13.93 -12.39
CA PRO A 115 19.19 -14.57 -11.09
C PRO A 115 19.25 -16.10 -11.20
N PRO A 116 20.23 -16.78 -10.58
CA PRO A 116 20.36 -18.23 -10.69
C PRO A 116 19.13 -18.99 -10.19
N GLY A 117 18.64 -19.93 -11.00
CA GLY A 117 17.56 -20.84 -10.59
C GLY A 117 16.19 -20.19 -10.47
N ILE A 118 15.99 -19.01 -11.06
CA ILE A 118 14.70 -18.31 -11.10
C ILE A 118 13.59 -19.18 -11.71
N ASP A 119 12.40 -19.10 -11.13
CA ASP A 119 11.21 -19.84 -11.55
C ASP A 119 9.95 -18.97 -11.42
N GLY A 120 10.06 -17.73 -11.92
CA GLY A 120 8.98 -16.76 -11.94
C GLY A 120 9.27 -15.49 -11.14
N VAL A 121 8.73 -14.38 -11.65
CA VAL A 121 8.85 -13.04 -11.07
C VAL A 121 7.49 -12.39 -10.84
N LEU A 122 7.40 -11.61 -9.78
CA LEU A 122 6.36 -10.62 -9.52
C LEU A 122 7.04 -9.25 -9.43
N ALA A 123 6.78 -8.41 -10.42
CA ALA A 123 7.29 -7.06 -10.49
C ALA A 123 6.17 -6.04 -10.28
N HIS A 124 6.51 -4.86 -9.78
CA HIS A 124 5.61 -3.71 -9.73
C HIS A 124 6.28 -2.54 -10.43
N TYR A 125 5.71 -2.11 -11.55
CA TYR A 125 6.24 -1.00 -12.32
C TYR A 125 5.40 0.25 -12.16
N ASN A 126 6.07 1.39 -12.03
CA ASN A 126 5.43 2.69 -12.02
C ASN A 126 5.24 3.19 -13.46
N GLY A 127 4.23 4.02 -13.69
CA GLY A 127 3.95 4.55 -15.02
C GLY A 127 2.74 3.93 -15.69
N TYR A 128 2.02 3.04 -15.00
CA TYR A 128 0.67 2.67 -15.41
C TYR A 128 -0.21 3.91 -15.28
N LYS A 129 -0.70 4.45 -16.41
CA LYS A 129 -1.44 5.72 -16.48
C LYS A 129 -0.80 6.82 -15.61
N TRP A 130 0.28 7.38 -16.13
CA TRP A 130 1.10 8.43 -15.48
C TRP A 130 1.92 7.94 -14.29
N TRP A 131 1.31 7.78 -13.12
CA TRP A 131 2.03 7.71 -11.84
C TRP A 131 1.63 6.52 -10.96
N TRP A 132 0.71 5.69 -11.45
CA TRP A 132 0.26 4.52 -10.71
C TRP A 132 1.18 3.34 -10.95
N THR A 133 1.18 2.46 -9.96
CA THR A 133 1.92 1.22 -10.00
C THR A 133 0.98 0.11 -10.42
N ARG A 134 1.46 -0.81 -11.25
CA ARG A 134 0.72 -2.01 -11.64
C ARG A 134 1.61 -3.25 -11.49
N PRO A 135 1.07 -4.38 -11.02
CA PRO A 135 1.81 -5.64 -11.02
C PRO A 135 2.09 -6.15 -12.44
N TYR A 136 3.14 -6.94 -12.55
CA TYR A 136 3.57 -7.63 -13.77
C TYR A 136 4.19 -8.98 -13.41
N TRP A 137 3.95 -9.99 -14.22
CA TRP A 137 4.45 -11.34 -14.03
C TRP A 137 5.24 -11.77 -15.25
N ALA A 138 6.29 -12.55 -15.03
CA ALA A 138 7.03 -13.21 -16.11
C ALA A 138 7.72 -14.46 -15.57
N ALA A 139 8.22 -15.30 -16.47
CA ALA A 139 9.04 -16.45 -16.11
C ALA A 139 10.46 -16.05 -15.70
N ASN A 140 10.98 -14.95 -16.26
CA ASN A 140 12.35 -14.45 -16.12
C ASN A 140 12.38 -12.91 -16.09
N THR A 141 13.57 -12.32 -15.98
CA THR A 141 13.74 -10.85 -15.91
C THR A 141 13.81 -10.13 -17.26
N GLU A 142 14.02 -10.85 -18.36
CA GLU A 142 14.25 -10.30 -19.70
C GLU A 142 13.12 -9.39 -20.21
N GLY A 143 11.88 -9.69 -19.81
CA GLY A 143 10.66 -9.00 -20.22
C GLY A 143 10.11 -7.99 -19.21
N LEU A 144 10.88 -7.60 -18.18
CA LEU A 144 10.39 -6.68 -17.16
C LEU A 144 10.09 -5.27 -17.74
N PRO A 145 8.93 -4.66 -17.41
CA PRO A 145 8.60 -3.32 -17.84
C PRO A 145 9.61 -2.28 -17.37
N GLU A 146 9.77 -1.21 -18.15
CA GLU A 146 10.50 -0.04 -17.70
C GLU A 146 9.88 0.55 -16.44
N LYS A 147 10.72 1.19 -15.61
CA LYS A 147 10.31 1.80 -14.34
C LYS A 147 9.79 0.78 -13.31
N THR A 148 10.24 -0.47 -13.40
CA THR A 148 10.03 -1.47 -12.35
C THR A 148 10.72 -1.01 -11.07
N GLN A 149 9.95 -0.90 -9.98
CA GLN A 149 10.39 -0.31 -8.70
C GLN A 149 10.25 -1.25 -7.50
N SER A 150 9.79 -2.48 -7.74
CA SER A 150 9.79 -3.60 -6.82
C SER A 150 9.87 -4.86 -7.66
N LEU A 151 10.74 -5.79 -7.29
CA LEU A 151 10.90 -7.07 -7.97
C LEU A 151 11.06 -8.16 -6.93
N MET A 152 10.14 -9.12 -6.94
CA MET A 152 10.29 -10.39 -6.24
C MET A 152 10.50 -11.51 -7.25
N TRP A 153 11.37 -12.45 -6.94
CA TRP A 153 11.45 -13.71 -7.65
C TRP A 153 11.51 -14.89 -6.69
N ARG A 154 11.14 -16.06 -7.20
CA ARG A 154 11.31 -17.33 -6.50
C ARG A 154 12.33 -18.20 -7.22
N THR A 155 12.99 -19.08 -6.48
CA THR A 155 13.82 -20.14 -7.05
C THR A 155 12.99 -21.39 -7.34
N ALA A 156 13.51 -22.26 -8.22
CA ALA A 156 12.86 -23.49 -8.65
C ALA A 156 12.36 -24.33 -7.47
N GLY A 157 11.08 -24.72 -7.51
CA GLY A 157 10.42 -25.46 -6.44
C GLY A 157 10.00 -24.60 -5.24
N GLY A 158 10.11 -23.27 -5.32
CA GLY A 158 9.67 -22.34 -4.27
C GLY A 158 10.52 -22.42 -3.00
N ALA A 159 11.78 -22.85 -3.10
CA ALA A 159 12.65 -23.07 -1.95
C ALA A 159 13.08 -21.75 -1.28
N SER A 160 13.28 -20.69 -2.08
CA SER A 160 13.59 -19.34 -1.60
C SER A 160 12.89 -18.27 -2.44
N PHE A 161 12.68 -17.12 -1.82
CA PHE A 161 12.18 -15.89 -2.41
C PHE A 161 13.20 -14.80 -2.17
N THR A 162 13.37 -13.92 -3.15
CA THR A 162 14.21 -12.73 -3.02
C THR A 162 13.42 -11.49 -3.42
N GLN A 163 13.41 -10.48 -2.56
CA GLN A 163 12.85 -9.16 -2.85
C GLN A 163 13.97 -8.16 -3.09
N LEU A 164 13.84 -7.39 -4.17
CA LEU A 164 14.73 -6.29 -4.54
C LEU A 164 13.93 -4.98 -4.63
N PHE A 165 14.44 -3.94 -3.97
CA PHE A 165 13.94 -2.58 -4.11
C PHE A 165 15.04 -1.66 -4.69
N PRO A 166 14.85 -1.09 -5.90
CA PRO A 166 15.70 -0.02 -6.36
C PRO A 166 15.44 1.26 -5.55
N ALA A 167 16.49 2.05 -5.35
CA ALA A 167 16.46 3.21 -4.46
C ALA A 167 16.19 4.52 -5.20
N CYS A 168 15.49 5.42 -4.50
CA CYS A 168 15.43 6.84 -4.82
C CYS A 168 15.42 7.64 -3.51
N SER A 169 16.60 7.86 -2.94
CA SER A 169 16.77 8.47 -1.61
C SER A 169 17.37 9.88 -1.67
N ASN A 170 18.36 10.09 -2.53
CA ASN A 170 19.11 11.34 -2.59
C ASN A 170 19.15 11.92 -4.02
N VAL A 171 20.23 11.68 -4.77
CA VAL A 171 20.35 12.21 -6.15
C VAL A 171 19.84 11.23 -7.18
N PHE A 172 20.20 9.96 -7.06
CA PHE A 172 19.84 8.98 -8.07
C PHE A 172 18.42 8.46 -7.89
N LYS A 173 17.71 8.36 -9.01
CA LYS A 173 16.56 7.47 -9.16
C LYS A 173 17.01 6.23 -9.92
N THR A 174 16.99 5.10 -9.24
CA THR A 174 17.23 3.79 -9.85
C THR A 174 15.89 3.15 -10.19
N ALA A 175 15.79 2.57 -11.37
CA ALA A 175 14.66 1.74 -11.76
C ALA A 175 15.12 0.53 -12.55
N LEU A 176 14.31 -0.51 -12.59
CA LEU A 176 14.61 -1.77 -13.27
C LEU A 176 13.87 -1.85 -14.60
N ARG A 177 14.43 -2.63 -15.51
CA ARG A 177 13.79 -3.12 -16.73
C ARG A 177 14.46 -4.41 -17.20
N GLY A 178 13.78 -5.13 -18.08
CA GLY A 178 14.41 -6.17 -18.88
C GLY A 178 15.20 -5.58 -20.04
N ASN A 179 16.28 -6.25 -20.41
CA ASN A 179 17.12 -5.88 -21.57
C ASN A 179 17.07 -6.92 -22.71
N GLY A 180 16.27 -7.99 -22.57
CA GLY A 180 16.20 -9.12 -23.50
C GLY A 180 17.19 -10.28 -23.24
N GLU A 181 18.18 -10.09 -22.35
CA GLU A 181 19.17 -11.11 -21.94
C GLU A 181 19.19 -11.34 -20.41
N GLY A 182 18.59 -10.43 -19.64
CA GLY A 182 18.57 -10.40 -18.17
C GLY A 182 18.01 -9.08 -17.64
N LEU A 183 18.59 -8.61 -16.53
CA LEU A 183 18.11 -7.45 -15.77
C LEU A 183 19.00 -6.22 -15.98
N GLU A 184 18.37 -5.05 -16.11
CA GLU A 184 19.07 -3.77 -16.23
C GLU A 184 18.60 -2.79 -15.15
N PHE A 185 19.55 -2.20 -14.44
CA PHE A 185 19.35 -1.05 -13.56
C PHE A 185 19.61 0.23 -14.36
N VAL A 186 18.58 1.04 -14.50
CA VAL A 186 18.63 2.37 -15.12
C VAL A 186 18.76 3.40 -14.01
N VAL A 187 19.92 4.04 -13.92
CA VAL A 187 20.25 4.98 -12.85
C VAL A 187 20.32 6.40 -13.42
N SER A 188 19.45 7.26 -12.93
CA SER A 188 19.26 8.61 -13.45
C SER A 188 19.47 9.66 -12.36
N PRO A 189 20.46 10.57 -12.48
CA PRO A 189 20.58 11.72 -11.60
C PRO A 189 19.40 12.69 -11.71
N LEU A 190 18.75 12.74 -12.88
CA LEU A 190 17.66 13.67 -13.24
C LEU A 190 18.03 15.15 -13.10
N VAL A 191 19.32 15.45 -12.90
CA VAL A 191 19.91 16.79 -12.83
C VAL A 191 21.19 16.82 -13.66
N HIS A 192 21.57 18.03 -14.05
CA HIS A 192 22.80 18.28 -14.79
C HIS A 192 24.04 18.40 -13.88
N GLY A 193 25.21 18.12 -14.43
CA GLY A 193 26.50 18.38 -13.81
C GLY A 193 26.94 17.42 -12.70
N PHE A 194 26.21 16.33 -12.45
CA PHE A 194 26.61 15.30 -11.49
C PHE A 194 27.87 14.59 -11.99
N ARG A 195 28.96 14.71 -11.24
CA ARG A 195 30.29 14.25 -11.64
C ARG A 195 31.03 13.45 -10.57
N SER A 196 30.59 13.55 -9.32
CA SER A 196 31.18 12.80 -8.23
C SER A 196 30.22 12.65 -7.05
N GLY A 197 30.23 11.49 -6.41
CA GLY A 197 29.41 11.20 -5.22
C GLY A 197 29.25 9.70 -5.00
N ARG A 198 28.69 9.31 -3.85
CA ARG A 198 28.32 7.92 -3.54
C ARG A 198 26.82 7.85 -3.29
N GLU A 199 26.12 7.04 -4.07
CA GLU A 199 24.66 6.95 -4.06
C GLU A 199 24.20 5.51 -3.85
N LEU A 200 23.06 5.33 -3.15
CA LEU A 200 22.40 4.04 -2.98
C LEU A 200 21.70 3.65 -4.29
N LEU A 201 21.91 2.41 -4.75
CA LEU A 201 21.29 1.89 -5.96
C LEU A 201 20.09 1.00 -5.67
N PHE A 202 20.28 0.00 -4.82
CA PHE A 202 19.24 -0.96 -4.47
C PHE A 202 19.56 -1.70 -3.18
N VAL A 203 18.54 -2.35 -2.63
CA VAL A 203 18.67 -3.35 -1.57
C VAL A 203 18.01 -4.66 -2.02
N LEU A 204 18.50 -5.77 -1.48
CA LEU A 204 18.01 -7.11 -1.76
C LEU A 204 17.99 -7.93 -0.46
N HIS A 205 16.93 -8.72 -0.26
CA HIS A 205 16.80 -9.64 0.86
C HIS A 205 16.25 -11.00 0.38
N GLU A 206 16.84 -12.10 0.85
CA GLU A 206 16.43 -13.49 0.55
C GLU A 206 15.85 -14.17 1.80
N GLY A 207 14.89 -15.07 1.61
CA GLY A 207 14.34 -15.92 2.66
C GLY A 207 13.38 -16.97 2.12
N SER A 208 12.76 -17.76 3.01
CA SER A 208 11.85 -18.86 2.63
C SER A 208 10.36 -18.49 2.67
N ASP A 209 10.00 -17.36 3.29
CA ASP A 209 8.62 -16.86 3.37
C ASP A 209 8.49 -15.61 2.49
N PRO A 210 7.61 -15.63 1.46
CA PRO A 210 7.47 -14.51 0.53
C PRO A 210 7.00 -13.22 1.23
N TYR A 211 6.23 -13.30 2.32
CA TYR A 211 5.75 -12.11 3.02
C TYR A 211 6.84 -11.50 3.91
N ALA A 212 7.60 -12.35 4.62
CA ALA A 212 8.68 -11.90 5.49
C ALA A 212 9.83 -11.26 4.69
N VAL A 213 10.12 -11.80 3.50
CA VAL A 213 11.20 -11.31 2.64
C VAL A 213 10.98 -9.87 2.19
N VAL A 214 9.74 -9.50 1.89
CA VAL A 214 9.38 -8.13 1.49
C VAL A 214 9.57 -7.16 2.66
N GLN A 215 9.17 -7.57 3.86
CA GLN A 215 9.38 -6.78 5.07
C GLN A 215 10.88 -6.58 5.36
N GLY A 216 11.67 -7.65 5.30
CA GLY A 216 13.12 -7.60 5.50
C GLY A 216 13.83 -6.68 4.50
N ALA A 217 13.44 -6.70 3.23
CA ALA A 217 13.96 -5.77 2.22
C ALA A 217 13.56 -4.31 2.50
N ALA A 218 12.35 -4.06 3.00
CA ALA A 218 11.89 -2.71 3.35
C ALA A 218 12.65 -2.15 4.56
N GLU A 219 12.90 -2.96 5.59
CA GLU A 219 13.75 -2.58 6.74
C GLU A 219 15.18 -2.27 6.28
N LEU A 220 15.73 -3.11 5.40
CA LEU A 220 17.06 -2.93 4.83
C LEU A 220 17.18 -1.62 4.04
N MET A 221 16.13 -1.17 3.35
CA MET A 221 16.11 0.13 2.67
C MET A 221 16.31 1.31 3.65
N PHE A 222 15.69 1.27 4.82
CA PHE A 222 15.89 2.31 5.84
C PHE A 222 17.32 2.28 6.41
N ILE A 223 17.82 1.08 6.73
CA ILE A 223 19.21 0.89 7.22
C ILE A 223 20.20 1.43 6.19
N ALA A 224 20.03 1.08 4.92
CA ALA A 224 20.87 1.54 3.81
C ALA A 224 20.89 3.06 3.63
N ARG A 225 19.83 3.75 4.07
CA ARG A 225 19.72 5.22 4.05
C ARG A 225 20.23 5.88 5.34
N GLY A 226 20.68 5.10 6.33
CA GLY A 226 21.06 5.61 7.65
C GLY A 226 19.85 6.10 8.45
N GLU A 227 18.66 5.58 8.17
CA GLU A 227 17.40 5.95 8.80
C GLU A 227 16.91 4.84 9.73
N ARG A 228 16.18 5.24 10.78
CA ARG A 228 15.49 4.26 11.62
C ARG A 228 14.33 3.66 10.83
N ALA A 229 14.18 2.33 10.85
CA ALA A 229 13.06 1.64 10.22
C ALA A 229 11.70 2.24 10.65
N ARG A 230 10.86 2.53 9.65
CA ARG A 230 9.51 3.12 9.78
C ARG A 230 8.50 2.36 8.94
N LEU A 231 8.29 1.09 9.29
CA LEU A 231 7.25 0.25 8.71
C LEU A 231 5.85 0.65 9.18
N ARG A 232 4.82 0.10 8.52
CA ARG A 232 3.39 0.32 8.81
C ARG A 232 3.07 0.17 10.31
N GLU A 233 3.59 -0.87 10.96
CA GLU A 233 3.32 -1.21 12.36
C GLU A 233 3.78 -0.11 13.33
N SER A 234 4.78 0.68 12.92
CA SER A 234 5.29 1.80 13.72
C SER A 234 4.45 3.07 13.56
N LYS A 235 3.52 3.10 12.60
CA LYS A 235 2.70 4.27 12.26
C LYS A 235 1.32 4.15 12.87
N ARG A 236 0.89 5.18 13.60
CA ARG A 236 -0.44 5.22 14.21
C ARG A 236 -1.50 5.33 13.12
N TYR A 237 -2.41 4.35 13.06
CA TYR A 237 -3.60 4.43 12.23
C TYR A 237 -4.52 5.58 12.73
N PRO A 238 -4.88 6.58 11.92
CA PRO A 238 -5.65 7.71 12.40
C PRO A 238 -7.12 7.36 12.69
N ASP A 239 -7.63 7.81 13.83
CA ASP A 239 -8.93 7.36 14.38
C ASP A 239 -10.12 7.54 13.45
N ALA A 240 -10.15 8.64 12.68
CA ALA A 240 -11.26 8.95 11.77
C ALA A 240 -11.49 7.83 10.75
N PHE A 241 -10.41 7.20 10.29
CA PHE A 241 -10.45 6.14 9.28
C PHE A 241 -10.84 4.77 9.86
N ASN A 242 -11.16 4.68 11.15
CA ASN A 242 -11.85 3.52 11.73
C ASN A 242 -13.36 3.59 11.52
N TYR A 243 -13.88 4.64 10.89
CA TYR A 243 -15.30 4.82 10.63
C TYR A 243 -15.59 4.96 9.15
N LEU A 244 -16.84 4.72 8.76
CA LEU A 244 -17.31 4.89 7.40
C LEU A 244 -17.25 6.35 6.96
N GLY A 245 -16.68 6.57 5.77
CA GLY A 245 -16.61 7.88 5.14
C GLY A 245 -17.50 8.03 3.91
N TRP A 246 -17.64 9.28 3.47
CA TRP A 246 -18.14 9.62 2.16
C TRP A 246 -17.26 10.71 1.51
N CYS A 247 -17.02 10.61 0.21
CA CYS A 247 -16.20 11.53 -0.57
C CYS A 247 -17.04 12.20 -1.65
N THR A 248 -16.75 13.47 -1.97
CA THR A 248 -17.53 14.23 -2.94
C THR A 248 -17.13 13.99 -4.41
N TRP A 249 -16.02 13.28 -4.68
CA TRP A 249 -15.39 13.25 -6.01
C TRP A 249 -16.29 12.69 -7.11
N ASP A 250 -16.72 11.43 -7.07
CA ASP A 250 -17.62 10.90 -8.12
C ASP A 250 -19.05 11.45 -8.03
N ALA A 251 -19.43 11.99 -6.86
CA ALA A 251 -20.75 12.54 -6.66
C ALA A 251 -20.93 13.86 -7.44
N PHE A 252 -19.88 14.68 -7.50
CA PHE A 252 -19.95 16.04 -8.04
C PHE A 252 -18.78 16.45 -8.94
N TYR A 253 -17.66 15.74 -8.90
CA TYR A 253 -16.37 16.16 -9.44
C TYR A 253 -16.09 17.62 -9.03
N HIS A 254 -15.69 18.46 -9.99
CA HIS A 254 -15.42 19.86 -9.77
C HIS A 254 -16.67 20.70 -9.43
N ASP A 255 -17.89 20.16 -9.57
CA ASP A 255 -19.15 20.86 -9.32
C ASP A 255 -19.62 20.73 -7.85
N VAL A 256 -18.73 20.30 -6.95
CA VAL A 256 -19.03 20.22 -5.51
C VAL A 256 -19.44 21.59 -4.94
N THR A 257 -20.52 21.60 -4.17
CA THR A 257 -21.07 22.82 -3.53
C THR A 257 -21.54 22.52 -2.10
N GLU A 258 -21.68 23.58 -1.29
CA GLU A 258 -22.27 23.50 0.05
C GLU A 258 -23.66 22.85 0.03
N GLN A 259 -24.50 23.20 -0.96
CA GLN A 259 -25.85 22.65 -1.11
C GLN A 259 -25.84 21.17 -1.53
N GLY A 260 -24.95 20.77 -2.44
CA GLY A 260 -24.81 19.37 -2.85
C GLY A 260 -24.40 18.47 -1.69
N ILE A 261 -23.42 18.91 -0.89
CA ILE A 261 -22.97 18.21 0.31
C ILE A 261 -24.11 18.07 1.32
N GLU A 262 -24.89 19.13 1.55
CA GLU A 262 -26.07 19.07 2.42
C GLU A 262 -27.12 18.07 1.92
N ALA A 263 -27.42 18.08 0.62
CA ALA A 263 -28.40 17.18 0.04
C ALA A 263 -27.99 15.71 0.22
N LYS A 264 -26.69 15.40 0.05
CA LYS A 264 -26.16 14.07 0.37
C LYS A 264 -26.28 13.74 1.87
N ALA A 265 -25.93 14.67 2.75
CA ALA A 265 -26.00 14.44 4.19
C ALA A 265 -27.44 14.15 4.67
N ILE A 266 -28.44 14.81 4.07
CA ILE A 266 -29.87 14.52 4.28
C ILE A 266 -30.19 13.09 3.84
N GLU A 267 -29.78 12.69 2.64
CA GLU A 267 -30.01 11.33 2.13
C GLU A 267 -29.40 10.26 3.06
N LEU A 268 -28.14 10.43 3.46
CA LEU A 268 -27.44 9.46 4.31
C LEU A 268 -28.15 9.28 5.66
N ARG A 269 -28.61 10.37 6.26
CA ARG A 269 -29.41 10.33 7.49
C ARG A 269 -30.75 9.62 7.26
N ASP A 270 -31.46 9.97 6.20
CA ASP A 270 -32.79 9.42 5.91
C ASP A 270 -32.74 7.92 5.58
N LYS A 271 -31.63 7.46 4.96
CA LYS A 271 -31.31 6.06 4.71
C LYS A 271 -30.61 5.36 5.89
N GLN A 272 -30.42 6.05 7.01
CA GLN A 272 -29.75 5.54 8.21
C GLN A 272 -28.34 4.98 7.98
N VAL A 273 -27.59 5.58 7.04
CA VAL A 273 -26.19 5.24 6.78
C VAL A 273 -25.30 6.02 7.76
N PRO A 274 -24.55 5.35 8.65
CA PRO A 274 -23.82 6.01 9.73
C PRO A 274 -22.44 6.54 9.26
N VAL A 275 -22.43 7.48 8.32
CA VAL A 275 -21.20 8.16 7.88
C VAL A 275 -20.69 9.07 9.00
N LYS A 276 -19.40 8.92 9.35
CA LYS A 276 -18.75 9.71 10.41
C LYS A 276 -17.73 10.70 9.91
N TRP A 277 -17.31 10.59 8.65
CA TRP A 277 -16.47 11.60 8.06
C TRP A 277 -16.79 11.88 6.60
N VAL A 278 -16.55 13.13 6.20
CA VAL A 278 -16.78 13.61 4.83
C VAL A 278 -15.49 14.18 4.28
N MET A 279 -15.04 13.71 3.12
CA MET A 279 -13.95 14.29 2.36
C MET A 279 -14.51 15.20 1.26
N ILE A 280 -14.27 16.51 1.39
CA ILE A 280 -14.56 17.48 0.32
C ILE A 280 -13.39 17.41 -0.66
N ASP A 281 -13.58 16.63 -1.72
CA ASP A 281 -12.60 16.37 -2.77
C ASP A 281 -12.46 17.56 -3.75
N ASP A 282 -11.66 17.41 -4.80
CA ASP A 282 -11.31 18.49 -5.71
C ASP A 282 -12.52 19.25 -6.29
N GLY A 283 -12.37 20.58 -6.43
CA GLY A 283 -13.40 21.50 -6.90
C GLY A 283 -13.80 22.59 -5.90
N TRP A 284 -13.35 22.51 -4.64
CA TRP A 284 -13.78 23.43 -3.58
C TRP A 284 -12.96 24.74 -3.49
N SER A 285 -11.74 24.76 -4.00
CA SER A 285 -10.78 25.85 -3.82
C SER A 285 -10.80 26.85 -4.99
N GLN A 286 -10.25 28.05 -4.78
CA GLN A 286 -10.12 29.05 -5.84
C GLN A 286 -8.94 28.73 -6.75
N VAL A 287 -9.25 28.47 -8.02
CA VAL A 287 -8.26 28.06 -9.03
C VAL A 287 -8.42 28.83 -10.33
N ARG A 288 -7.31 29.04 -11.03
CA ARG A 288 -7.27 29.64 -12.38
C ARG A 288 -6.30 28.83 -13.23
N ASP A 289 -6.74 28.39 -14.41
CA ASP A 289 -5.92 27.58 -15.33
C ASP A 289 -5.23 26.38 -14.67
N LYS A 290 -5.94 25.75 -13.73
CA LYS A 290 -5.45 24.66 -12.87
C LYS A 290 -4.25 25.03 -11.98
N MET A 291 -4.16 26.28 -11.56
CA MET A 291 -3.22 26.75 -10.54
C MET A 291 -3.98 27.27 -9.32
N LEU A 292 -3.43 27.08 -8.12
CA LEU A 292 -4.02 27.54 -6.87
C LEU A 292 -3.89 29.06 -6.74
N VAL A 293 -5.00 29.78 -6.57
CA VAL A 293 -5.00 31.26 -6.49
C VAL A 293 -5.00 31.75 -5.04
N SER A 294 -5.82 31.14 -4.19
CA SER A 294 -5.97 31.48 -2.77
C SER A 294 -5.95 30.20 -1.93
N LEU A 295 -5.56 30.33 -0.66
CA LEU A 295 -5.66 29.25 0.33
C LEU A 295 -7.11 28.95 0.72
N ARG A 296 -8.05 29.79 0.26
CA ARG A 296 -9.46 29.80 0.64
C ARG A 296 -10.34 29.04 -0.35
N GLU A 297 -11.53 28.76 0.14
CA GLU A 297 -12.62 28.19 -0.62
C GLU A 297 -13.17 29.14 -1.68
N ASP A 298 -13.76 28.57 -2.72
CA ASP A 298 -14.58 29.30 -3.67
C ASP A 298 -15.93 29.69 -3.02
N ARG A 299 -16.13 30.99 -2.79
CA ARG A 299 -17.33 31.53 -2.15
C ARG A 299 -18.59 31.48 -3.03
N GLU A 300 -18.46 31.25 -4.32
CA GLU A 300 -19.63 30.99 -5.18
C GLU A 300 -20.20 29.59 -4.91
N LYS A 301 -19.33 28.61 -4.67
CA LYS A 301 -19.70 27.22 -4.35
C LYS A 301 -20.02 27.01 -2.86
N PHE A 302 -19.36 27.79 -2.00
CA PHE A 302 -19.49 27.76 -0.54
C PHE A 302 -19.87 29.14 0.00
N PRO A 303 -21.11 29.61 -0.20
CA PRO A 303 -21.54 30.95 0.22
C PRO A 303 -21.38 31.19 1.73
N SER A 304 -21.61 30.16 2.57
CA SER A 304 -21.35 30.24 4.01
C SER A 304 -19.87 30.04 4.38
N GLY A 305 -19.05 29.66 3.40
CA GLY A 305 -17.66 29.23 3.56
C GLY A 305 -17.54 27.84 4.16
N LEU A 306 -16.32 27.29 4.15
CA LEU A 306 -16.08 25.94 4.70
C LEU A 306 -16.52 25.82 6.15
N ALA A 307 -16.24 26.83 6.99
CA ALA A 307 -16.69 26.82 8.38
C ALA A 307 -18.21 26.71 8.55
N GLY A 308 -18.99 27.28 7.62
CA GLY A 308 -20.44 27.12 7.58
C GLY A 308 -20.83 25.66 7.29
N THR A 309 -20.28 25.09 6.21
CA THR A 309 -20.50 23.70 5.79
C THR A 309 -20.11 22.71 6.88
N VAL A 310 -18.91 22.84 7.46
CA VAL A 310 -18.41 21.98 8.54
C VAL A 310 -19.34 22.03 9.75
N ARG A 311 -19.71 23.23 10.22
CA ARG A 311 -20.63 23.36 11.37
C ARG A 311 -21.96 22.67 11.11
N LYS A 312 -22.46 22.72 9.86
CA LYS A 312 -23.71 22.06 9.49
C LYS A 312 -23.58 20.54 9.49
N LEU A 313 -22.54 20.00 8.85
CA LEU A 313 -22.22 18.56 8.86
C LEU A 313 -22.12 18.01 10.29
N LYS A 314 -21.32 18.67 11.13
CA LYS A 314 -21.11 18.23 12.51
C LYS A 314 -22.33 18.44 13.40
N GLY A 315 -23.00 19.59 13.29
CA GLY A 315 -24.10 19.96 14.17
C GLY A 315 -25.45 19.30 13.83
N GLN A 316 -25.68 18.91 12.57
CA GLN A 316 -27.01 18.45 12.11
C GLN A 316 -27.01 17.00 11.59
N PHE A 317 -25.87 16.47 11.18
CA PHE A 317 -25.80 15.17 10.48
C PHE A 317 -24.91 14.14 11.17
N GLY A 318 -24.37 14.44 12.36
CA GLY A 318 -23.61 13.46 13.15
C GLY A 318 -22.24 13.09 12.56
N VAL A 319 -21.75 13.89 11.60
CA VAL A 319 -20.38 13.81 11.07
C VAL A 319 -19.41 14.28 12.15
N GLU A 320 -18.34 13.53 12.41
CA GLU A 320 -17.35 13.85 13.45
C GLU A 320 -16.13 14.54 12.85
N TRP A 321 -15.72 14.12 11.65
CA TRP A 321 -14.55 14.68 10.96
C TRP A 321 -14.89 15.16 9.54
N VAL A 322 -14.37 16.32 9.15
CA VAL A 322 -14.48 16.83 7.79
C VAL A 322 -13.08 17.06 7.22
N GLY A 323 -12.80 16.47 6.07
CA GLY A 323 -11.55 16.60 5.34
C GLY A 323 -11.68 17.47 4.10
N VAL A 324 -10.54 17.96 3.62
CA VAL A 324 -10.42 18.51 2.27
C VAL A 324 -9.32 17.83 1.49
N TRP A 325 -9.50 17.80 0.18
CA TRP A 325 -8.49 17.45 -0.79
C TRP A 325 -7.64 18.68 -1.17
N HIS A 326 -6.35 18.48 -1.43
CA HIS A 326 -5.51 19.43 -2.18
C HIS A 326 -4.37 18.70 -2.90
N ALA A 327 -3.66 19.38 -3.81
CA ALA A 327 -2.50 18.80 -4.50
C ALA A 327 -1.18 19.06 -3.74
N PHE A 328 -0.17 18.24 -4.02
CA PHE A 328 1.14 18.28 -3.35
C PHE A 328 1.98 19.53 -3.68
N THR A 329 1.79 20.14 -4.86
CA THR A 329 2.58 21.29 -5.32
C THR A 329 1.75 22.60 -5.38
N GLY A 330 0.58 22.62 -4.73
CA GLY A 330 -0.39 23.72 -4.77
C GLY A 330 -1.71 23.24 -5.36
N TYR A 331 -1.81 23.25 -6.68
CA TYR A 331 -2.87 22.58 -7.46
C TYR A 331 -2.21 21.84 -8.65
N TRP A 332 -3.00 21.33 -9.60
CA TRP A 332 -2.47 20.47 -10.68
C TRP A 332 -1.29 21.06 -11.48
N HIS A 333 -1.25 22.38 -11.71
CA HIS A 333 -0.16 23.09 -12.39
C HIS A 333 0.67 23.99 -11.45
N GLY A 334 0.52 23.83 -10.13
CA GLY A 334 1.19 24.66 -9.13
C GLY A 334 0.31 25.80 -8.61
N ILE A 335 0.92 26.96 -8.36
CA ILE A 335 0.35 28.16 -7.75
C ILE A 335 0.28 29.27 -8.80
N ASP A 336 -0.81 30.03 -8.80
CA ASP A 336 -1.00 31.13 -9.74
C ASP A 336 -0.02 32.27 -9.40
N PRO A 337 0.87 32.68 -10.31
CA PRO A 337 1.94 33.64 -10.03
C PRO A 337 1.42 35.08 -9.80
N GLU A 338 0.18 35.37 -10.18
CA GLU A 338 -0.48 36.66 -9.96
C GLU A 338 -1.45 36.62 -8.77
N GLY A 339 -1.67 35.43 -8.20
CA GLY A 339 -2.64 35.15 -7.17
C GLY A 339 -2.26 35.66 -5.78
N GLU A 340 -3.22 35.58 -4.86
CA GLU A 340 -3.05 36.02 -3.46
C GLU A 340 -1.87 35.28 -2.79
N ILE A 341 -1.74 33.98 -3.06
CA ILE A 341 -0.68 33.14 -2.50
C ILE A 341 0.70 33.65 -2.92
N ALA A 342 0.92 33.87 -4.22
CA ALA A 342 2.20 34.34 -4.74
C ALA A 342 2.62 35.68 -4.12
N GLN A 343 1.67 36.58 -3.89
CA GLN A 343 1.93 37.89 -3.30
C GLN A 343 2.26 37.80 -1.80
N LYS A 344 1.50 36.99 -1.04
CA LYS A 344 1.60 36.94 0.43
C LYS A 344 2.65 35.97 0.96
N LEU A 345 2.93 34.91 0.22
CA LEU A 345 3.82 33.81 0.65
C LEU A 345 5.09 33.70 -0.21
N ARG A 346 5.46 34.73 -0.98
CA ARG A 346 6.62 34.74 -1.88
C ARG A 346 7.91 34.12 -1.34
N ASP A 347 8.24 34.34 -0.06
CA ASP A 347 9.51 33.90 0.53
C ASP A 347 9.55 32.40 0.86
N VAL A 348 8.42 31.69 0.72
CA VAL A 348 8.30 30.22 0.91
C VAL A 348 7.89 29.48 -0.37
N LEU A 349 7.89 30.18 -1.50
CA LEU A 349 7.59 29.64 -2.83
C LEU A 349 8.85 29.60 -3.68
N GLN A 350 8.84 28.76 -4.71
CA GLN A 350 9.91 28.65 -5.67
C GLN A 350 9.35 28.54 -7.09
N TYR A 351 10.04 29.15 -8.04
CA TYR A 351 9.79 28.91 -9.46
C TYR A 351 10.60 27.72 -9.93
N ASP A 352 10.01 26.93 -10.81
CA ASP A 352 10.77 26.00 -11.63
C ASP A 352 11.32 26.68 -12.90
N GLN A 353 12.14 25.97 -13.67
CA GLN A 353 12.73 26.48 -14.92
C GLN A 353 11.69 26.74 -16.02
N ALA A 354 10.50 26.15 -15.93
CA ALA A 354 9.41 26.40 -16.86
C ALA A 354 8.57 27.64 -16.46
N GLY A 355 8.92 28.32 -15.36
CA GLY A 355 8.21 29.49 -14.86
C GLY A 355 6.94 29.16 -14.07
N ARG A 356 6.70 27.89 -13.71
CA ARG A 356 5.60 27.51 -12.81
C ARG A 356 6.02 27.76 -11.37
N LEU A 357 5.07 28.23 -10.55
CA LEU A 357 5.30 28.50 -9.14
C LEU A 357 4.78 27.34 -8.29
N LEU A 358 5.55 26.92 -7.29
CA LEU A 358 5.18 25.86 -6.35
C LEU A 358 5.67 26.21 -4.94
N THR A 359 5.20 25.45 -3.95
CA THR A 359 5.78 25.50 -2.61
C THR A 359 7.25 25.09 -2.63
N SER A 360 8.07 25.69 -1.78
CA SER A 360 9.50 25.36 -1.72
C SER A 360 9.73 23.89 -1.36
N THR A 361 10.69 23.25 -2.04
CA THR A 361 11.13 21.88 -1.75
C THR A 361 12.12 21.80 -0.59
N ASP A 362 12.62 22.93 -0.10
CA ASP A 362 13.33 22.99 1.18
C ASP A 362 12.31 22.80 2.31
N ALA A 363 12.53 21.80 3.19
CA ALA A 363 11.55 21.44 4.21
C ALA A 363 11.17 22.62 5.13
N LYS A 364 12.15 23.45 5.49
CA LYS A 364 11.95 24.57 6.42
C LYS A 364 11.14 25.69 5.78
N LEU A 365 11.44 26.03 4.52
CA LEU A 365 10.69 27.04 3.78
C LEU A 365 9.30 26.51 3.40
N GLY A 366 9.23 25.29 2.85
CA GLY A 366 7.98 24.63 2.46
C GLY A 366 7.02 24.46 3.64
N PHE A 367 7.53 24.23 4.86
CA PHE A 367 6.70 24.20 6.07
C PHE A 367 5.96 25.52 6.29
N GLY A 368 6.54 26.67 5.91
CA GLY A 368 5.88 27.96 6.00
C GLY A 368 4.62 28.06 5.13
N PHE A 369 4.66 27.51 3.90
CA PHE A 369 3.49 27.42 3.02
C PHE A 369 2.43 26.50 3.62
N TRP A 370 2.80 25.26 3.98
CA TRP A 370 1.85 24.29 4.53
C TRP A 370 1.24 24.78 5.84
N LYS A 371 2.05 25.36 6.73
CA LYS A 371 1.58 25.94 7.99
C LYS A 371 0.54 27.02 7.75
N ALA A 372 0.77 27.91 6.79
CA ALA A 372 -0.19 28.98 6.47
C ALA A 372 -1.52 28.40 5.98
N TRP A 373 -1.49 27.42 5.08
CA TRP A 373 -2.69 26.81 4.54
C TRP A 373 -3.44 25.95 5.57
N HIS A 374 -2.73 25.04 6.22
CA HIS A 374 -3.30 24.06 7.15
C HIS A 374 -3.80 24.70 8.44
N SER A 375 -3.15 25.76 8.93
CA SER A 375 -3.68 26.55 10.06
C SER A 375 -5.01 27.22 9.72
N TRP A 376 -5.13 27.77 8.50
CA TRP A 376 -6.38 28.37 8.05
C TRP A 376 -7.50 27.33 7.89
N LEU A 377 -7.20 26.17 7.29
CA LEU A 377 -8.12 25.05 7.15
C LEU A 377 -8.60 24.52 8.52
N SER A 378 -7.66 24.29 9.44
CA SER A 378 -7.97 23.87 10.82
C SER A 378 -8.86 24.90 11.52
N ALA A 379 -8.62 26.20 11.32
CA ALA A 379 -9.48 27.26 11.83
C ALA A 379 -10.90 27.28 11.20
N GLN A 380 -11.09 26.67 10.03
CA GLN A 380 -12.42 26.44 9.45
C GLN A 380 -13.11 25.18 10.01
N GLY A 381 -12.44 24.41 10.87
CA GLY A 381 -12.94 23.18 11.46
C GLY A 381 -12.66 21.92 10.66
N ILE A 382 -11.77 21.99 9.65
CA ILE A 382 -11.25 20.81 8.94
C ILE A 382 -10.38 19.98 9.89
N ASP A 383 -10.51 18.65 9.80
CA ASP A 383 -9.86 17.70 10.71
C ASP A 383 -8.88 16.75 10.02
N MET A 384 -8.91 16.65 8.68
CA MET A 384 -8.08 15.72 7.91
C MET A 384 -7.81 16.21 6.49
N LEU A 385 -6.86 15.56 5.81
CA LEU A 385 -6.43 15.89 4.46
C LEU A 385 -6.41 14.67 3.54
N LYS A 386 -6.71 14.87 2.26
CA LYS A 386 -6.28 14.00 1.16
C LYS A 386 -5.34 14.82 0.27
N VAL A 387 -4.16 14.28 -0.04
CA VAL A 387 -3.14 15.02 -0.81
C VAL A 387 -2.73 14.25 -2.06
N ASP A 388 -3.12 14.79 -3.22
CA ASP A 388 -2.94 14.20 -4.53
C ASP A 388 -1.69 14.70 -5.26
N SER A 389 -1.46 14.12 -6.43
CA SER A 389 -0.43 14.51 -7.39
C SER A 389 1.00 14.43 -6.85
N GLN A 390 1.27 13.59 -5.85
CA GLN A 390 2.59 13.54 -5.21
C GLN A 390 3.70 13.08 -6.16
N SER A 391 3.43 12.09 -7.03
CA SER A 391 4.39 11.65 -8.05
C SER A 391 4.54 12.59 -9.24
N SER A 392 3.70 13.62 -9.37
CA SER A 392 3.91 14.65 -10.39
C SER A 392 5.12 15.54 -10.10
N LEU A 393 5.68 15.48 -8.89
CA LEU A 393 6.82 16.30 -8.47
C LEU A 393 7.98 16.26 -9.48
N ILE A 394 8.25 15.10 -10.08
CA ILE A 394 9.30 14.95 -11.10
C ILE A 394 9.15 15.97 -12.24
N GLU A 395 7.92 16.28 -12.66
CA GLU A 395 7.66 17.25 -13.73
C GLU A 395 8.07 18.67 -13.34
N PHE A 396 8.07 19.00 -12.05
CA PHE A 396 8.45 20.33 -11.55
C PHE A 396 9.95 20.45 -11.29
N VAL A 397 10.63 19.37 -10.92
CA VAL A 397 12.02 19.43 -10.43
C VAL A 397 13.05 18.83 -11.38
N LYS A 398 12.64 18.01 -12.36
CA LYS A 398 13.55 17.39 -13.33
C LYS A 398 14.39 18.45 -14.04
N GLY A 399 15.69 18.18 -14.13
CA GLY A 399 16.71 19.06 -14.71
C GLY A 399 17.21 20.14 -13.75
N GLN A 400 16.67 20.24 -12.53
CA GLN A 400 16.87 21.40 -11.65
C GLN A 400 17.33 21.02 -10.25
N LEU A 401 16.64 20.06 -9.63
CA LEU A 401 16.90 19.62 -8.26
C LEU A 401 16.93 18.09 -8.20
N PRO A 402 17.78 17.51 -7.33
CA PRO A 402 17.77 16.09 -7.06
C PRO A 402 16.37 15.63 -6.60
N LEU A 403 15.77 14.68 -7.32
CA LEU A 403 14.38 14.26 -7.11
C LEU A 403 14.15 13.69 -5.70
N GLY A 404 15.06 12.85 -5.20
CA GLY A 404 14.96 12.26 -3.87
C GLY A 404 14.97 13.33 -2.77
N GLN A 405 15.90 14.30 -2.85
CA GLN A 405 15.96 15.42 -1.91
C GLN A 405 14.70 16.30 -1.96
N ALA A 406 14.21 16.61 -3.16
CA ALA A 406 13.01 17.43 -3.33
C ALA A 406 11.77 16.75 -2.76
N ALA A 407 11.63 15.44 -2.98
CA ALA A 407 10.54 14.65 -2.41
C ALA A 407 10.64 14.57 -0.88
N ALA A 408 11.84 14.30 -0.33
CA ALA A 408 12.08 14.26 1.10
C ALA A 408 11.70 15.58 1.79
N GLY A 409 12.16 16.72 1.26
CA GLY A 409 11.86 18.02 1.85
C GLY A 409 10.38 18.40 1.79
N LEU A 410 9.68 18.11 0.69
CA LEU A 410 8.25 18.37 0.59
C LEU A 410 7.40 17.46 1.50
N HIS A 411 7.74 16.17 1.58
CA HIS A 411 7.04 15.24 2.48
C HIS A 411 7.28 15.63 3.95
N GLU A 412 8.52 15.96 4.33
CA GLU A 412 8.83 16.43 5.69
C GLU A 412 7.99 17.65 6.05
N ALA A 413 7.93 18.65 5.16
CA ALA A 413 7.15 19.86 5.37
C ALA A 413 5.63 19.60 5.46
N LEU A 414 5.11 18.76 4.55
CA LEU A 414 3.69 18.39 4.52
C LEU A 414 3.30 17.62 5.79
N GLU A 415 4.06 16.58 6.14
CA GLU A 415 3.76 15.72 7.27
C GLU A 415 3.91 16.45 8.60
N ALA A 416 4.87 17.37 8.72
CA ALA A 416 5.01 18.22 9.91
C ALA A 416 3.76 19.08 10.12
N SER A 417 3.26 19.71 9.06
CA SER A 417 2.04 20.53 9.13
C SER A 417 0.79 19.69 9.36
N ALA A 418 0.67 18.54 8.68
CA ALA A 418 -0.44 17.61 8.90
C ALA A 418 -0.49 17.06 10.33
N SER A 419 0.68 16.78 10.92
CA SER A 419 0.79 16.36 12.32
C SER A 419 0.36 17.49 13.27
N LEU A 420 0.76 18.73 12.99
CA LEU A 420 0.48 19.88 13.83
C LEU A 420 -1.02 20.25 13.87
N TYR A 421 -1.70 20.20 12.73
CA TYR A 421 -3.07 20.72 12.61
C TYR A 421 -4.16 19.65 12.52
N PHE A 422 -3.81 18.42 12.12
CA PHE A 422 -4.76 17.35 11.83
C PHE A 422 -4.42 16.03 12.53
N ASP A 423 -3.46 16.04 13.46
CA ASP A 423 -3.03 14.85 14.22
C ASP A 423 -2.57 13.70 13.28
N GLY A 424 -2.00 14.06 12.12
CA GLY A 424 -1.54 13.11 11.11
C GLY A 424 -2.66 12.41 10.34
N ARG A 425 -3.92 12.88 10.40
CA ARG A 425 -5.04 12.39 9.58
C ARG A 425 -4.85 12.83 8.12
N LEU A 426 -4.03 12.08 7.38
CA LEU A 426 -3.63 12.35 6.01
C LEU A 426 -3.75 11.08 5.15
N ILE A 427 -4.47 11.18 4.03
CA ILE A 427 -4.44 10.21 2.94
C ILE A 427 -3.45 10.73 1.88
N ASN A 428 -2.37 9.99 1.65
CA ASN A 428 -1.45 10.26 0.54
C ASN A 428 -1.98 9.62 -0.74
N CYS A 429 -1.97 10.35 -1.85
CA CYS A 429 -2.57 9.88 -3.09
C CYS A 429 -1.74 10.30 -4.31
N MET A 430 -1.88 9.53 -5.40
CA MET A 430 -1.05 9.60 -6.61
C MET A 430 0.46 9.61 -6.32
N GLY A 431 0.88 8.98 -5.23
CA GLY A 431 2.25 9.03 -4.72
C GLY A 431 2.91 7.66 -4.68
N MET A 432 2.65 6.81 -5.66
CA MET A 432 3.20 5.45 -5.70
C MET A 432 4.60 5.35 -6.32
N ALA A 433 5.18 6.44 -6.82
CA ALA A 433 6.56 6.43 -7.30
C ALA A 433 7.55 6.30 -6.13
N GLY A 434 8.68 5.61 -6.35
CA GLY A 434 9.67 5.31 -5.31
C GLY A 434 10.12 6.53 -4.50
N GLU A 435 10.33 7.68 -5.13
CA GLU A 435 10.67 8.95 -4.47
C GLU A 435 9.65 9.40 -3.42
N ASN A 436 8.37 8.99 -3.54
CA ASN A 436 7.34 9.30 -2.57
C ASN A 436 7.16 8.18 -1.56
N VAL A 437 7.09 6.93 -2.04
CA VAL A 437 6.88 5.73 -1.20
C VAL A 437 7.92 5.64 -0.07
N TRP A 438 9.15 6.04 -0.35
CA TRP A 438 10.25 5.94 0.61
C TRP A 438 10.41 7.20 1.50
N ASN A 439 9.83 8.35 1.15
CA ASN A 439 10.10 9.62 1.83
C ASN A 439 9.01 10.10 2.80
N ARG A 440 7.96 9.31 3.02
CA ARG A 440 6.95 9.61 4.06
C ARG A 440 7.33 8.96 5.38
N THR A 441 7.57 9.78 6.38
CA THR A 441 8.08 9.36 7.68
C THR A 441 6.97 8.88 8.61
N ASN A 442 5.85 9.61 8.69
CA ASN A 442 4.85 9.42 9.76
C ASN A 442 3.44 9.09 9.26
N SER A 443 3.10 9.49 8.05
CA SER A 443 1.78 9.29 7.48
C SER A 443 1.53 7.81 7.20
N ALA A 444 0.39 7.34 7.72
CA ALA A 444 0.06 5.92 7.80
C ALA A 444 -0.73 5.42 6.58
N ILE A 445 -1.41 6.32 5.86
CA ILE A 445 -2.35 5.96 4.80
C ILE A 445 -1.83 6.47 3.45
N SER A 446 -1.82 5.58 2.47
CA SER A 446 -1.47 5.90 1.10
C SER A 446 -2.29 5.05 0.15
N ARG A 447 -2.86 5.69 -0.88
CA ARG A 447 -3.54 5.02 -1.98
C ARG A 447 -2.59 4.12 -2.75
N ASN A 448 -3.08 2.96 -3.16
CA ASN A 448 -2.29 1.91 -3.83
C ASN A 448 -2.88 1.39 -5.14
N SER A 449 -3.84 2.10 -5.73
CA SER A 449 -4.37 1.84 -7.09
C SER A 449 -4.61 3.15 -7.84
N ASP A 450 -4.78 3.06 -9.16
CA ASP A 450 -5.46 4.10 -9.93
C ASP A 450 -6.89 4.30 -9.42
N ASP A 451 -7.52 5.39 -9.85
CA ASP A 451 -8.89 5.69 -9.50
C ASP A 451 -9.82 4.56 -9.95
N PHE A 452 -10.82 4.26 -9.14
CA PHE A 452 -11.94 3.45 -9.57
C PHE A 452 -12.80 4.25 -10.57
N TYR A 453 -12.97 3.75 -11.79
CA TYR A 453 -13.83 4.32 -12.82
C TYR A 453 -15.12 3.50 -12.96
N PRO A 454 -16.15 3.74 -12.12
CA PRO A 454 -17.41 2.97 -12.09
C PRO A 454 -18.17 2.96 -13.42
N ALA A 455 -18.02 4.00 -14.24
CA ALA A 455 -18.67 4.04 -15.55
C ALA A 455 -18.05 3.06 -16.59
N LYS A 456 -16.97 2.35 -16.24
CA LYS A 456 -16.31 1.35 -17.09
C LYS A 456 -16.65 -0.06 -16.55
N PRO A 457 -17.50 -0.84 -17.24
CA PRO A 457 -18.05 -2.12 -16.74
C PRO A 457 -17.00 -3.12 -16.24
N GLU A 458 -15.81 -3.09 -16.85
CA GLU A 458 -14.75 -4.06 -16.59
C GLU A 458 -13.68 -3.56 -15.60
N TRP A 459 -13.94 -2.45 -14.91
CA TRP A 459 -12.93 -1.76 -14.12
C TRP A 459 -12.71 -2.36 -12.73
N PHE A 460 -13.71 -3.07 -12.17
CA PHE A 460 -13.55 -3.81 -10.91
C PHE A 460 -12.32 -4.73 -10.96
N ARG A 461 -12.14 -5.47 -12.06
CA ARG A 461 -10.99 -6.36 -12.29
C ARG A 461 -9.65 -5.64 -12.11
N GLU A 462 -9.45 -4.53 -12.81
CA GLU A 462 -8.18 -3.79 -12.73
C GLU A 462 -7.99 -3.18 -11.34
N HIS A 463 -9.08 -2.69 -10.73
CA HIS A 463 -9.07 -2.14 -9.38
C HIS A 463 -8.68 -3.17 -8.32
N ALA A 464 -9.28 -4.36 -8.36
CA ALA A 464 -8.99 -5.47 -7.46
C ALA A 464 -7.57 -6.00 -7.66
N LEU A 465 -7.14 -6.16 -8.92
CA LEU A 465 -5.78 -6.57 -9.28
C LEU A 465 -4.74 -5.63 -8.68
N GLN A 466 -4.88 -4.32 -8.93
CA GLN A 466 -3.94 -3.31 -8.43
C GLN A 466 -3.94 -3.27 -6.91
N ASN A 467 -5.10 -3.20 -6.28
CA ASN A 467 -5.18 -3.09 -4.83
C ASN A 467 -4.57 -4.31 -4.12
N ALA A 468 -4.91 -5.52 -4.55
CA ALA A 468 -4.39 -6.74 -3.94
C ALA A 468 -2.87 -6.84 -4.14
N TYR A 469 -2.39 -6.81 -5.38
CA TYR A 469 -0.97 -7.06 -5.64
C TYR A 469 -0.06 -5.89 -5.29
N ASN A 470 -0.49 -4.64 -5.44
CA ASN A 470 0.33 -3.52 -4.96
C ASN A 470 0.43 -3.53 -3.43
N SER A 471 -0.59 -4.00 -2.71
CA SER A 471 -0.52 -4.16 -1.25
C SER A 471 0.59 -5.12 -0.82
N PHE A 472 1.01 -6.07 -1.67
CA PHE A 472 2.07 -7.02 -1.33
C PHE A 472 3.35 -6.34 -0.84
N TYR A 473 3.86 -5.33 -1.57
CA TYR A 473 5.00 -4.54 -1.10
C TYR A 473 4.57 -3.27 -0.37
N HIS A 474 3.55 -2.57 -0.86
CA HIS A 474 3.19 -1.25 -0.35
C HIS A 474 2.63 -1.30 1.08
N SER A 475 2.00 -2.41 1.46
CA SER A 475 1.43 -2.55 2.80
C SER A 475 2.48 -2.66 3.90
N THR A 476 3.73 -3.01 3.57
CA THR A 476 4.84 -3.00 4.55
C THR A 476 5.11 -1.60 5.09
N LEU A 477 4.76 -0.56 4.33
CA LEU A 477 4.99 0.84 4.69
C LEU A 477 3.70 1.59 5.09
N TYR A 478 2.54 1.17 4.59
CA TYR A 478 1.28 1.90 4.72
C TYR A 478 0.08 0.97 4.93
N TRP A 479 -1.00 1.49 5.49
CA TRP A 479 -2.26 0.73 5.66
C TRP A 479 -3.06 0.53 4.37
N GLY A 480 -2.71 1.22 3.28
CA GLY A 480 -3.44 1.17 2.02
C GLY A 480 -4.75 1.96 2.06
N ASP A 481 -4.99 2.76 1.04
CA ASP A 481 -6.30 3.33 0.70
C ASP A 481 -6.75 2.69 -0.61
N TRP A 482 -7.75 1.79 -0.53
CA TRP A 482 -8.24 1.03 -1.69
C TRP A 482 -9.33 1.78 -2.47
N ASP A 483 -9.37 3.10 -2.31
CA ASP A 483 -10.20 4.07 -3.02
C ASP A 483 -11.70 3.98 -2.76
N ILE A 484 -12.41 5.02 -3.20
CA ILE A 484 -13.87 5.13 -3.28
C ILE A 484 -14.48 4.04 -4.16
N TRP A 485 -15.78 3.82 -3.95
CA TRP A 485 -16.62 2.97 -4.80
C TRP A 485 -18.08 3.41 -4.72
N TRP A 486 -18.90 2.82 -5.60
CA TRP A 486 -20.34 3.04 -5.66
C TRP A 486 -21.08 1.82 -5.11
N THR A 487 -21.99 2.10 -4.18
CA THR A 487 -22.91 1.12 -3.59
C THR A 487 -23.97 0.66 -4.58
N THR A 488 -24.40 1.53 -5.50
CA THR A 488 -25.28 1.18 -6.63
C THR A 488 -24.43 0.88 -7.86
N HIS A 489 -23.89 -0.34 -7.92
CA HIS A 489 -23.07 -0.86 -9.02
C HIS A 489 -23.28 -2.37 -9.17
N GLU A 490 -23.00 -2.93 -10.36
CA GLU A 490 -23.10 -4.39 -10.57
C GLU A 490 -22.10 -5.18 -9.72
N ASP A 491 -20.89 -4.63 -9.55
CA ASP A 491 -19.84 -5.14 -8.65
C ASP A 491 -19.96 -4.68 -7.18
N SER A 492 -21.14 -4.24 -6.72
CA SER A 492 -21.28 -3.65 -5.37
C SER A 492 -20.88 -4.62 -4.25
N ILE A 493 -21.26 -5.89 -4.36
CA ILE A 493 -20.92 -6.93 -3.38
C ILE A 493 -19.40 -7.20 -3.42
N ASP A 494 -18.82 -7.35 -4.61
CA ASP A 494 -17.38 -7.54 -4.77
C ASP A 494 -16.59 -6.38 -4.18
N HIS A 495 -17.00 -5.14 -4.44
CA HIS A 495 -16.39 -3.98 -3.84
C HIS A 495 -16.54 -3.94 -2.32
N ALA A 496 -17.70 -4.30 -1.77
CA ALA A 496 -17.90 -4.35 -0.33
C ALA A 496 -16.95 -5.38 0.31
N VAL A 497 -16.87 -6.60 -0.23
CA VAL A 497 -15.96 -7.64 0.25
C VAL A 497 -14.49 -7.24 0.07
N LEU A 498 -14.16 -6.58 -1.04
CA LEU A 498 -12.82 -6.05 -1.29
C LEU A 498 -12.43 -5.02 -0.21
N ARG A 499 -13.37 -4.20 0.27
CA ARG A 499 -13.14 -3.25 1.38
C ARG A 499 -13.07 -3.95 2.73
N ALA A 500 -13.87 -4.99 2.96
CA ALA A 500 -13.80 -5.80 4.18
C ALA A 500 -12.38 -6.40 4.38
N ILE A 501 -11.79 -6.96 3.32
CA ILE A 501 -10.45 -7.56 3.37
C ILE A 501 -9.31 -6.54 3.29
N SER A 502 -9.58 -5.30 2.86
CA SER A 502 -8.56 -4.28 2.58
C SER A 502 -7.73 -3.85 3.78
N GLY A 503 -8.28 -3.93 5.00
CA GLY A 503 -7.64 -3.44 6.22
C GLY A 503 -7.43 -1.91 6.29
N GLY A 504 -7.83 -1.15 5.26
CA GLY A 504 -7.67 0.30 5.17
C GLY A 504 -8.94 1.10 5.48
N PRO A 505 -9.00 2.39 5.12
CA PRO A 505 -10.22 3.18 5.17
C PRO A 505 -11.28 2.63 4.22
N VAL A 506 -12.54 2.84 4.58
CA VAL A 506 -13.70 2.50 3.74
C VAL A 506 -14.59 3.73 3.61
N TYR A 507 -14.80 4.15 2.37
CA TYR A 507 -15.62 5.29 2.04
C TYR A 507 -16.17 5.18 0.63
N VAL A 508 -17.31 5.81 0.40
CA VAL A 508 -18.04 5.75 -0.87
C VAL A 508 -18.20 7.13 -1.47
N SER A 509 -18.59 7.18 -2.75
CA SER A 509 -18.74 8.44 -3.47
C SER A 509 -19.99 8.48 -4.34
N ASP A 510 -21.05 7.76 -3.94
CA ASP A 510 -22.32 7.74 -4.67
C ASP A 510 -22.90 9.14 -4.86
N LYS A 511 -23.56 9.36 -6.00
CA LYS A 511 -24.33 10.57 -6.28
C LYS A 511 -25.52 10.69 -5.35
N VAL A 512 -26.02 11.91 -5.17
CA VAL A 512 -27.21 12.17 -4.35
C VAL A 512 -28.40 11.36 -4.88
N GLY A 513 -29.05 10.62 -3.99
CA GLY A 513 -30.17 9.71 -4.25
C GLY A 513 -29.76 8.25 -4.46
N GLU A 514 -28.50 7.97 -4.77
CA GLU A 514 -28.04 6.67 -5.27
C GLU A 514 -27.33 5.80 -4.21
N THR A 515 -27.24 6.21 -2.94
CA THR A 515 -26.60 5.37 -1.92
C THR A 515 -27.48 4.15 -1.57
N ASP A 516 -26.95 2.94 -1.71
CA ASP A 516 -27.55 1.72 -1.18
C ASP A 516 -26.97 1.40 0.22
N ALA A 517 -27.82 1.54 1.24
CA ALA A 517 -27.45 1.24 2.62
C ALA A 517 -27.14 -0.25 2.82
N ALA A 518 -27.84 -1.15 2.11
CA ALA A 518 -27.68 -2.58 2.31
C ALA A 518 -26.27 -3.08 1.92
N ALA A 519 -25.63 -2.42 0.94
CA ALA A 519 -24.25 -2.70 0.56
C ALA A 519 -23.23 -2.27 1.64
N LEU A 520 -23.58 -1.34 2.53
CA LEU A 520 -22.68 -0.76 3.53
C LEU A 520 -22.83 -1.41 4.91
N LEU A 521 -24.06 -1.77 5.31
CA LEU A 521 -24.35 -2.27 6.66
C LEU A 521 -23.54 -3.53 7.08
N PRO A 522 -23.15 -4.45 6.18
CA PRO A 522 -22.27 -5.56 6.54
C PRO A 522 -20.82 -5.16 6.90
N LEU A 523 -20.39 -3.94 6.55
CA LEU A 523 -19.04 -3.42 6.82
C LEU A 523 -18.94 -2.65 8.13
N VAL A 524 -20.06 -2.18 8.67
CA VAL A 524 -20.09 -1.18 9.75
C VAL A 524 -20.96 -1.62 10.91
N MET A 525 -20.61 -1.11 12.08
CA MET A 525 -21.44 -1.12 13.28
C MET A 525 -22.50 0.00 13.21
N SER A 526 -23.49 -0.02 14.09
CA SER A 526 -24.56 0.99 14.11
C SER A 526 -24.06 2.43 14.37
N ASP A 527 -22.91 2.58 15.03
CA ASP A 527 -22.23 3.85 15.25
C ASP A 527 -21.34 4.29 14.07
N GLY A 528 -21.28 3.51 12.98
CA GLY A 528 -20.46 3.77 11.81
C GLY A 528 -19.04 3.26 11.90
N ARG A 529 -18.64 2.63 13.01
CA ARG A 529 -17.32 2.02 13.14
C ARG A 529 -17.18 0.86 12.17
N LEU A 530 -16.05 0.79 11.47
CA LEU A 530 -15.74 -0.28 10.54
C LEU A 530 -15.35 -1.57 11.28
N LEU A 531 -15.87 -2.69 10.79
CA LEU A 531 -15.38 -4.02 11.12
C LEU A 531 -14.24 -4.33 10.13
N ARG A 532 -13.03 -4.00 10.56
CA ARG A 532 -11.83 -3.93 9.71
C ARG A 532 -10.91 -5.12 9.99
N ALA A 533 -10.24 -5.61 8.95
CA ALA A 533 -9.11 -6.53 9.13
C ALA A 533 -7.93 -5.85 9.84
N ASP A 534 -7.15 -6.60 10.62
CA ASP A 534 -6.06 -6.08 11.45
C ASP A 534 -4.86 -5.59 10.65
N LYS A 535 -4.78 -5.99 9.39
CA LYS A 535 -3.72 -5.61 8.45
C LYS A 535 -4.27 -5.59 7.02
N PRO A 536 -3.59 -4.91 6.09
CA PRO A 536 -4.01 -4.87 4.71
C PRO A 536 -4.00 -6.25 4.07
N GLY A 537 -5.02 -6.52 3.26
CA GLY A 537 -5.12 -7.78 2.53
C GLY A 537 -4.04 -7.90 1.45
N VAL A 538 -3.47 -9.09 1.30
CA VAL A 538 -2.49 -9.41 0.24
C VAL A 538 -2.85 -10.74 -0.42
N PRO A 539 -2.38 -11.02 -1.66
CA PRO A 539 -2.70 -12.27 -2.32
C PRO A 539 -2.15 -13.47 -1.56
N THR A 540 -2.82 -14.62 -1.64
CA THR A 540 -2.29 -15.88 -1.08
C THR A 540 -1.07 -16.35 -1.85
N ALA A 541 -0.21 -17.12 -1.19
CA ALA A 541 1.13 -17.43 -1.70
C ALA A 541 1.10 -18.18 -3.04
N ASP A 542 0.10 -19.04 -3.23
CA ASP A 542 -0.09 -19.86 -4.43
C ASP A 542 -0.48 -19.06 -5.67
N VAL A 543 -1.05 -17.86 -5.51
CA VAL A 543 -1.41 -16.95 -6.63
C VAL A 543 -0.44 -15.77 -6.78
N LEU A 544 0.60 -15.64 -5.95
CA LEU A 544 1.54 -14.52 -6.02
C LEU A 544 2.22 -14.39 -7.39
N PHE A 545 2.61 -15.52 -7.99
CA PHE A 545 3.35 -15.57 -9.26
C PHE A 545 2.45 -15.89 -10.46
N VAL A 546 1.13 -15.73 -10.31
CA VAL A 546 0.15 -15.97 -11.37
C VAL A 546 -0.64 -14.69 -11.62
N ASN A 547 -0.90 -14.37 -12.89
CA ASN A 547 -1.77 -13.26 -13.27
C ASN A 547 -3.23 -13.75 -13.37
N PRO A 548 -4.11 -13.46 -12.38
CA PRO A 548 -5.51 -13.91 -12.39
C PRO A 548 -6.38 -13.24 -13.47
N VAL A 549 -5.86 -12.24 -14.18
CA VAL A 549 -6.53 -11.65 -15.36
C VAL A 549 -6.25 -12.45 -16.63
N GLU A 550 -5.15 -13.19 -16.70
CA GLU A 550 -4.72 -13.95 -17.87
C GLU A 550 -4.82 -15.47 -17.67
N THR A 551 -4.93 -15.91 -16.42
CA THR A 551 -5.07 -17.31 -16.03
C THR A 551 -6.42 -17.51 -15.35
N GLU A 552 -7.12 -18.60 -15.65
CA GLU A 552 -8.40 -18.98 -15.04
C GLU A 552 -8.23 -19.48 -13.59
N VAL A 553 -7.74 -18.59 -12.72
CA VAL A 553 -7.63 -18.80 -11.27
C VAL A 553 -8.31 -17.65 -10.54
N PRO A 554 -8.95 -17.91 -9.38
CA PRO A 554 -9.50 -16.85 -8.56
C PRO A 554 -8.39 -15.96 -7.98
N LEU A 555 -8.64 -14.66 -7.92
CA LEU A 555 -7.85 -13.78 -7.05
C LEU A 555 -8.20 -14.12 -5.60
N LYS A 556 -7.26 -14.71 -4.87
CA LYS A 556 -7.39 -15.01 -3.44
C LYS A 556 -6.60 -14.02 -2.61
N ILE A 557 -7.27 -13.38 -1.65
CA ILE A 557 -6.69 -12.36 -0.75
C ILE A 557 -6.89 -12.82 0.69
N TRP A 558 -5.84 -12.77 1.50
CA TRP A 558 -5.94 -13.11 2.91
C TRP A 558 -5.62 -11.91 3.82
N SER A 559 -6.18 -11.95 5.02
CA SER A 559 -5.82 -11.07 6.15
C SER A 559 -6.20 -11.75 7.48
N ARG A 560 -6.23 -11.01 8.58
CA ARG A 560 -6.61 -11.50 9.92
C ARG A 560 -7.53 -10.53 10.65
N SER A 561 -8.24 -11.06 11.65
CA SER A 561 -9.03 -10.30 12.61
C SER A 561 -8.96 -11.02 13.96
N GLY A 562 -8.16 -10.46 14.88
CA GLY A 562 -7.68 -11.13 16.09
C GLY A 562 -6.94 -12.43 15.74
N GLU A 563 -7.36 -13.51 16.38
CA GLU A 563 -6.79 -14.84 16.12
C GLU A 563 -7.34 -15.47 14.84
N ALA A 564 -8.45 -14.95 14.29
CA ALA A 564 -9.09 -15.51 13.10
C ALA A 564 -8.34 -15.14 11.81
N GLY A 565 -8.41 -16.06 10.85
CA GLY A 565 -8.01 -15.88 9.47
C GLY A 565 -9.18 -15.38 8.62
N LEU A 566 -8.89 -14.53 7.65
CA LEU A 566 -9.86 -14.06 6.65
C LEU A 566 -9.34 -14.43 5.26
N LEU A 567 -10.21 -14.95 4.40
CA LEU A 567 -9.89 -15.23 3.00
C LEU A 567 -11.04 -14.79 2.10
N ALA A 568 -10.74 -13.89 1.16
CA ALA A 568 -11.66 -13.47 0.11
C ALA A 568 -11.22 -14.05 -1.24
N ALA A 569 -12.16 -14.45 -2.08
CA ALA A 569 -11.87 -14.89 -3.44
C ALA A 569 -12.78 -14.19 -4.46
N PHE A 570 -12.18 -13.74 -5.56
CA PHE A 570 -12.86 -12.96 -6.61
C PHE A 570 -12.65 -13.57 -7.98
N HIS A 571 -13.67 -13.46 -8.83
CA HIS A 571 -13.55 -13.72 -10.25
C HIS A 571 -13.14 -12.45 -10.99
N ILE A 572 -11.89 -12.39 -11.42
CA ILE A 572 -11.34 -11.23 -12.16
C ILE A 572 -10.73 -11.63 -13.52
N HIS A 573 -11.05 -12.82 -14.01
CA HIS A 573 -10.68 -13.26 -15.36
C HIS A 573 -11.74 -12.76 -16.37
N PRO A 574 -11.38 -12.44 -17.63
CA PRO A 574 -12.36 -12.01 -18.64
C PRO A 574 -13.45 -13.05 -18.95
N GLY A 575 -13.15 -14.34 -18.86
CA GLY A 575 -14.08 -15.43 -19.18
C GLY A 575 -15.31 -15.48 -18.26
N GLU A 576 -16.46 -15.89 -18.79
CA GLU A 576 -17.74 -15.94 -18.05
C GLU A 576 -17.91 -17.21 -17.19
N GLY A 577 -17.08 -18.22 -17.40
CA GLY A 577 -17.17 -19.49 -16.67
C GLY A 577 -16.88 -19.31 -15.19
N ALA A 578 -17.60 -20.05 -14.35
CA ALA A 578 -17.27 -20.16 -12.94
C ALA A 578 -15.85 -20.76 -12.80
N MET A 579 -15.06 -20.25 -11.85
CA MET A 579 -13.69 -20.69 -11.63
C MET A 579 -13.60 -21.54 -10.37
N GLU A 580 -12.92 -22.67 -10.49
CA GLU A 580 -12.58 -23.50 -9.35
C GLU A 580 -11.40 -22.90 -8.58
N GLY A 581 -11.50 -22.92 -7.26
CA GLY A 581 -10.49 -22.47 -6.34
C GLY A 581 -10.33 -23.45 -5.19
N GLU A 582 -9.19 -23.39 -4.55
CA GLU A 582 -8.96 -24.10 -3.30
C GLU A 582 -8.15 -23.25 -2.34
N PHE A 583 -8.24 -23.53 -1.04
CA PHE A 583 -7.32 -22.98 -0.06
C PHE A 583 -7.02 -23.98 1.06
N ARG A 584 -5.86 -23.78 1.70
CA ARG A 584 -5.40 -24.50 2.89
C ARG A 584 -5.27 -23.53 4.06
N LEU A 585 -5.26 -24.03 5.30
CA LEU A 585 -5.00 -23.19 6.48
C LEU A 585 -3.64 -22.46 6.38
N ALA A 586 -2.65 -23.09 5.74
CA ALA A 586 -1.33 -22.51 5.49
C ALA A 586 -1.34 -21.30 4.52
N ASP A 587 -2.39 -21.12 3.73
CA ASP A 587 -2.54 -19.95 2.85
C ASP A 587 -2.84 -18.66 3.63
N ILE A 588 -3.14 -18.78 4.93
CA ILE A 588 -3.40 -17.66 5.85
C ILE A 588 -2.30 -17.64 6.94
N PRO A 589 -1.19 -16.92 6.71
CA PRO A 589 -0.09 -16.83 7.66
C PRO A 589 -0.49 -16.40 9.07
N GLY A 590 0.01 -17.15 10.05
CA GLY A 590 -0.17 -16.91 11.48
C GLY A 590 -1.35 -17.67 12.12
N LEU A 591 -2.05 -18.52 11.36
CA LEU A 591 -2.88 -19.57 11.93
C LEU A 591 -2.02 -20.75 12.42
N ASP A 592 -2.49 -21.43 13.46
CA ASP A 592 -1.87 -22.66 13.93
C ASP A 592 -2.28 -23.82 13.01
N ALA A 593 -1.43 -24.19 12.07
CA ALA A 593 -1.74 -25.25 11.11
C ALA A 593 -1.92 -26.65 11.74
N GLU A 594 -1.56 -26.82 13.02
CA GLU A 594 -1.72 -28.09 13.76
C GLU A 594 -3.05 -28.18 14.52
N ALA A 595 -3.69 -27.04 14.81
CA ALA A 595 -4.97 -27.01 15.50
C ALA A 595 -6.15 -27.15 14.54
N ALA A 596 -7.26 -27.71 15.04
CA ALA A 596 -8.54 -27.70 14.33
C ALA A 596 -9.08 -26.27 14.21
N HIS A 597 -9.58 -25.93 13.03
CA HIS A 597 -10.18 -24.62 12.74
C HIS A 597 -11.58 -24.79 12.17
N ALA A 598 -12.54 -24.04 12.70
CA ALA A 598 -13.86 -23.92 12.10
C ALA A 598 -13.82 -22.82 11.02
N VAL A 599 -14.30 -23.14 9.83
CA VAL A 599 -14.40 -22.23 8.69
C VAL A 599 -15.87 -21.89 8.47
N TYR A 600 -16.18 -20.60 8.41
CA TYR A 600 -17.50 -20.09 8.06
C TYR A 600 -17.47 -19.49 6.64
N ASP A 601 -18.33 -20.01 5.74
CA ASP A 601 -18.62 -19.43 4.43
C ASP A 601 -19.76 -18.40 4.58
N HIS A 602 -19.41 -17.11 4.47
CA HIS A 602 -20.35 -16.01 4.68
C HIS A 602 -21.55 -16.07 3.73
N PHE A 603 -21.29 -16.31 2.43
CA PHE A 603 -22.34 -16.30 1.41
C PHE A 603 -23.06 -17.65 1.30
N GLY A 604 -22.35 -18.74 1.55
CA GLY A 604 -22.94 -20.08 1.64
C GLY A 604 -23.81 -20.28 2.89
N ARG A 605 -23.65 -19.43 3.91
CA ARG A 605 -24.25 -19.57 5.25
C ARG A 605 -24.08 -21.00 5.78
N SER A 606 -22.84 -21.47 5.74
CA SER A 606 -22.46 -22.79 6.21
C SER A 606 -21.11 -22.74 6.93
N ALA A 607 -20.85 -23.75 7.75
CA ALA A 607 -19.55 -23.92 8.37
C ALA A 607 -19.11 -25.38 8.37
N PHE A 608 -17.80 -25.59 8.46
CA PHE A 608 -17.18 -26.90 8.56
C PHE A 608 -15.87 -26.80 9.34
N VAL A 609 -15.35 -27.92 9.82
CA VAL A 609 -14.07 -27.98 10.53
C VAL A 609 -12.99 -28.49 9.58
N MET A 610 -11.85 -27.80 9.57
CA MET A 610 -10.60 -28.25 8.96
C MET A 610 -9.65 -28.68 10.08
N GLU A 611 -9.21 -29.93 10.05
CA GLU A 611 -8.26 -30.49 11.02
C GLU A 611 -6.82 -30.08 10.68
N GLY A 612 -5.97 -29.95 11.70
CA GLY A 612 -4.54 -29.70 11.54
C GLY A 612 -3.72 -30.99 11.46
N LEU A 613 -2.75 -31.04 10.53
CA LEU A 613 -1.75 -32.08 10.21
C LEU A 613 -2.26 -33.36 9.49
N ALA A 614 -1.55 -33.98 8.54
CA ALA A 614 -0.14 -33.91 8.16
C ALA A 614 0.06 -33.76 6.64
N ALA A 615 1.23 -33.26 6.27
CA ALA A 615 1.70 -32.78 4.96
C ALA A 615 1.64 -33.74 3.74
N GLU A 616 0.81 -34.79 3.73
CA GLU A 616 0.81 -35.78 2.64
C GLU A 616 -0.57 -36.25 2.13
N THR A 617 -1.70 -35.67 2.59
CA THR A 617 -3.02 -36.06 2.05
C THR A 617 -3.96 -34.86 1.83
N ASP A 618 -4.84 -35.00 0.84
CA ASP A 618 -5.86 -34.03 0.35
C ASP A 618 -6.94 -33.65 1.40
N ILE A 619 -6.71 -33.96 2.68
CA ILE A 619 -7.65 -33.85 3.82
C ILE A 619 -7.64 -32.42 4.43
N GLY A 620 -6.67 -31.58 4.08
CA GLY A 620 -6.51 -30.20 4.58
C GLY A 620 -6.83 -29.09 3.57
N THR A 621 -7.54 -29.41 2.48
CA THR A 621 -7.84 -28.48 1.38
C THR A 621 -9.35 -28.25 1.28
N HIS A 622 -9.78 -26.98 1.30
CA HIS A 622 -11.17 -26.64 0.97
C HIS A 622 -11.27 -26.19 -0.48
N ARG A 623 -12.16 -26.81 -1.25
CA ARG A 623 -12.45 -26.46 -2.64
C ARG A 623 -13.73 -25.66 -2.74
N PHE A 624 -13.75 -24.67 -3.62
CA PHE A 624 -14.88 -23.79 -3.85
C PHE A 624 -14.94 -23.35 -5.31
N THR A 625 -16.11 -22.88 -5.74
CA THR A 625 -16.30 -22.26 -7.04
C THR A 625 -16.63 -20.78 -6.85
N VAL A 626 -16.03 -19.89 -7.65
CA VAL A 626 -16.33 -18.45 -7.67
C VAL A 626 -16.89 -18.05 -9.04
N GLU A 627 -17.97 -17.27 -9.04
CA GLU A 627 -18.60 -16.72 -10.24
C GLU A 627 -18.39 -15.19 -10.27
N LYS A 628 -18.54 -14.57 -11.45
CA LYS A 628 -18.57 -13.10 -11.55
C LYS A 628 -19.67 -12.52 -10.67
N HIS A 629 -19.37 -11.40 -10.02
CA HIS A 629 -20.26 -10.68 -9.10
C HIS A 629 -20.70 -11.48 -7.85
N LYS A 630 -20.06 -12.61 -7.57
CA LYS A 630 -20.37 -13.51 -6.45
C LYS A 630 -19.08 -13.91 -5.73
N PRO A 631 -18.44 -12.96 -5.03
CA PRO A 631 -17.20 -13.24 -4.33
C PRO A 631 -17.42 -14.29 -3.23
N LYS A 632 -16.33 -14.91 -2.79
CA LYS A 632 -16.31 -15.73 -1.58
C LYS A 632 -15.67 -14.96 -0.44
N PHE A 633 -16.15 -15.20 0.77
CA PHE A 633 -15.56 -14.65 1.99
C PHE A 633 -15.64 -15.68 3.12
N TYR A 634 -14.47 -16.14 3.56
CA TYR A 634 -14.31 -17.16 4.58
C TYR A 634 -13.71 -16.56 5.84
N THR A 635 -14.27 -16.94 6.99
CA THR A 635 -13.71 -16.64 8.32
C THR A 635 -13.25 -17.94 8.97
N VAL A 636 -11.98 -18.02 9.33
CA VAL A 636 -11.33 -19.22 9.87
C VAL A 636 -10.98 -18.98 11.33
N VAL A 637 -11.62 -19.71 12.24
CA VAL A 637 -11.53 -19.48 13.70
C VAL A 637 -10.97 -20.74 14.37
N PRO A 638 -9.97 -20.63 15.27
CA PRO A 638 -9.47 -21.80 16.00
C PRO A 638 -10.56 -22.40 16.88
N VAL A 639 -10.64 -23.73 16.90
CA VAL A 639 -11.53 -24.48 17.81
C VAL A 639 -10.86 -24.62 19.17
N ARG A 640 -11.53 -24.18 20.23
CA ARG A 640 -11.05 -24.28 21.62
C ARG A 640 -12.13 -24.91 22.48
N ASP A 641 -11.78 -25.97 23.21
CA ASP A 641 -12.71 -26.72 24.05
C ASP A 641 -13.99 -27.15 23.28
N GLY A 642 -13.83 -27.54 22.02
CA GLY A 642 -14.94 -27.92 21.14
C GLY A 642 -15.83 -26.76 20.66
N PHE A 643 -15.39 -25.51 20.81
CA PHE A 643 -16.15 -24.30 20.46
C PHE A 643 -15.34 -23.33 19.59
N ALA A 644 -15.98 -22.71 18.59
CA ALA A 644 -15.41 -21.64 17.77
C ALA A 644 -16.46 -20.56 17.48
N CYS A 645 -16.14 -19.30 17.80
CA CYS A 645 -17.04 -18.16 17.63
C CYS A 645 -16.73 -17.39 16.34
N PHE A 646 -17.69 -17.34 15.41
CA PHE A 646 -17.55 -16.56 14.18
C PHE A 646 -17.88 -15.08 14.36
N GLY A 647 -18.55 -14.71 15.46
CA GLY A 647 -18.98 -13.32 15.72
C GLY A 647 -20.31 -12.99 15.04
N LEU A 648 -20.50 -11.73 14.63
CA LEU A 648 -21.74 -11.27 14.00
C LEU A 648 -21.76 -11.64 12.51
N ILE A 649 -22.44 -12.72 12.15
CA ILE A 649 -22.42 -13.30 10.79
C ILE A 649 -23.31 -12.58 9.77
N ASP A 650 -24.01 -11.53 10.18
CA ASP A 650 -24.59 -10.51 9.30
C ASP A 650 -23.56 -9.47 8.83
N LYS A 651 -22.32 -9.55 9.33
CA LYS A 651 -21.19 -8.69 8.96
C LYS A 651 -20.13 -9.48 8.19
N TYR A 652 -19.32 -8.80 7.38
CA TYR A 652 -18.23 -9.44 6.65
C TYR A 652 -17.10 -9.85 7.59
N VAL A 653 -16.37 -8.90 8.18
CA VAL A 653 -15.33 -9.19 9.19
C VAL A 653 -16.00 -9.45 10.55
N SER A 654 -16.76 -10.54 10.62
CA SER A 654 -17.68 -10.85 11.72
C SER A 654 -16.99 -10.97 13.09
N THR A 655 -15.74 -11.43 13.13
CA THR A 655 -14.96 -11.58 14.36
C THR A 655 -14.53 -10.25 14.96
N ALA A 656 -14.45 -9.17 14.18
CA ALA A 656 -14.14 -7.84 14.70
C ALA A 656 -15.26 -7.26 15.59
N ALA A 657 -16.46 -7.87 15.56
CA ALA A 657 -17.55 -7.51 16.46
C ALA A 657 -17.42 -8.12 17.86
N ILE A 658 -16.47 -9.03 18.08
CA ILE A 658 -16.23 -9.72 19.34
C ILE A 658 -15.33 -8.87 20.24
N LYS A 659 -15.76 -8.62 21.48
CA LYS A 659 -14.94 -8.03 22.55
C LYS A 659 -14.14 -9.10 23.30
N SER A 660 -14.79 -10.21 23.64
CA SER A 660 -14.14 -11.34 24.30
C SER A 660 -14.94 -12.62 24.15
N VAL A 661 -14.23 -13.74 24.26
CA VAL A 661 -14.80 -15.10 24.32
C VAL A 661 -14.17 -15.81 25.51
N HIS A 662 -15.00 -16.43 26.35
CA HIS A 662 -14.57 -17.25 27.47
C HIS A 662 -15.28 -18.60 27.40
N THR A 663 -14.51 -19.68 27.32
CA THR A 663 -15.00 -21.07 27.36
C THR A 663 -14.70 -21.68 28.72
N CYS A 664 -15.62 -22.49 29.23
CA CYS A 664 -15.40 -23.39 30.36
C CYS A 664 -16.25 -24.66 30.19
N ALA A 665 -16.06 -25.66 31.06
CA ALA A 665 -16.80 -26.92 30.97
C ALA A 665 -18.32 -26.68 30.92
N GLY A 666 -18.94 -27.01 29.78
CA GLY A 666 -20.39 -26.90 29.54
C GLY A 666 -20.92 -25.49 29.29
N ARG A 667 -20.07 -24.45 29.16
CA ARG A 667 -20.52 -23.08 28.86
C ARG A 667 -19.56 -22.29 27.98
N ALA A 668 -20.12 -21.40 27.17
CA ALA A 668 -19.37 -20.35 26.48
C ALA A 668 -20.02 -18.99 26.72
N ILE A 669 -19.21 -17.97 26.99
CA ILE A 669 -19.64 -16.59 27.16
C ILE A 669 -18.98 -15.76 26.07
N VAL A 670 -19.79 -15.09 25.25
CA VAL A 670 -19.34 -14.18 24.20
C VAL A 670 -19.80 -12.79 24.53
N VAL A 671 -18.88 -11.82 24.51
CA VAL A 671 -19.21 -10.40 24.64
C VAL A 671 -19.01 -9.74 23.28
N LEU A 672 -20.05 -9.08 22.77
CA LEU A 672 -20.07 -8.39 21.48
C LEU A 672 -20.07 -6.88 21.68
N HIS A 673 -19.58 -6.16 20.67
CA HIS A 673 -19.66 -4.70 20.63
C HIS A 673 -21.11 -4.19 20.52
N GLU A 674 -21.94 -4.88 19.74
CA GLU A 674 -23.38 -4.62 19.61
C GLU A 674 -24.18 -5.89 19.27
N GLY A 675 -25.51 -5.78 19.21
CA GLY A 675 -26.40 -6.85 18.77
C GLY A 675 -26.41 -7.11 17.25
N GLY A 676 -26.77 -8.32 16.85
CA GLY A 676 -26.81 -8.78 15.46
C GLY A 676 -27.13 -10.28 15.44
N THR A 677 -26.69 -11.02 14.43
CA THR A 677 -26.79 -12.49 14.43
C THR A 677 -25.45 -13.09 14.85
N LEU A 678 -25.36 -13.62 16.08
CA LEU A 678 -24.18 -14.35 16.52
C LEU A 678 -24.14 -15.72 15.83
N GLY A 679 -23.01 -16.09 15.22
CA GLY A 679 -22.74 -17.43 14.71
C GLY A 679 -21.57 -18.11 15.43
N PHE A 680 -21.68 -19.42 15.68
CA PHE A 680 -20.62 -20.22 16.29
C PHE A 680 -20.73 -21.70 15.91
N ALA A 681 -19.59 -22.39 15.83
CA ALA A 681 -19.52 -23.84 15.74
C ALA A 681 -19.27 -24.45 17.13
N SER A 682 -19.85 -25.63 17.36
CA SER A 682 -19.67 -26.39 18.60
C SER A 682 -19.82 -27.89 18.34
N GLU A 683 -19.03 -28.71 19.03
CA GLU A 683 -19.14 -30.18 19.00
C GLU A 683 -20.47 -30.67 19.58
N SER A 684 -20.98 -30.00 20.60
CA SER A 684 -22.27 -30.32 21.24
C SER A 684 -23.30 -29.22 20.95
N ALA A 685 -24.55 -29.63 20.72
CA ALA A 685 -25.65 -28.69 20.57
C ALA A 685 -25.91 -27.95 21.90
N PRO A 686 -26.06 -26.61 21.91
CA PRO A 686 -26.42 -25.90 23.13
C PRO A 686 -27.79 -26.33 23.64
N ALA A 687 -27.88 -26.63 24.94
CA ALA A 687 -29.15 -26.87 25.63
C ALA A 687 -29.98 -25.57 25.80
N SER A 688 -29.31 -24.42 25.96
CA SER A 688 -29.97 -23.11 26.03
C SER A 688 -29.01 -21.95 25.72
N ALA A 689 -29.56 -20.81 25.32
CA ALA A 689 -28.82 -19.57 25.14
C ALA A 689 -29.53 -18.39 25.83
N TYR A 690 -28.74 -17.42 26.30
CA TYR A 690 -29.22 -16.21 26.96
C TYR A 690 -28.53 -14.99 26.38
N VAL A 691 -29.30 -13.97 26.00
CA VAL A 691 -28.80 -12.66 25.58
C VAL A 691 -29.12 -11.65 26.66
N ASN A 692 -28.09 -11.10 27.30
CA ASN A 692 -28.20 -10.22 28.48
C ASN A 692 -29.09 -10.80 29.58
N GLY A 693 -28.99 -12.12 29.81
CA GLY A 693 -29.76 -12.86 30.82
C GLY A 693 -31.18 -13.24 30.40
N ARG A 694 -31.65 -12.83 29.22
CA ARG A 694 -32.94 -13.28 28.66
C ARG A 694 -32.74 -14.50 27.79
N GLN A 695 -33.48 -15.56 28.06
CA GLN A 695 -33.43 -16.78 27.24
C GLN A 695 -33.89 -16.49 25.81
N VAL A 696 -33.17 -17.05 24.85
CA VAL A 696 -33.44 -16.93 23.41
C VAL A 696 -33.29 -18.30 22.73
N ASP A 697 -33.85 -18.41 21.53
CA ASP A 697 -33.76 -19.63 20.74
C ASP A 697 -32.37 -19.75 20.09
N VAL A 698 -31.86 -20.99 20.05
CA VAL A 698 -30.69 -21.35 19.27
C VAL A 698 -31.17 -22.01 17.99
N LYS A 699 -30.75 -21.47 16.85
CA LYS A 699 -31.07 -22.04 15.54
C LYS A 699 -29.90 -22.91 15.07
N ALA A 700 -30.19 -24.17 14.74
CA ALA A 700 -29.24 -25.01 14.03
C ALA A 700 -29.21 -24.60 12.55
N GLU A 701 -28.00 -24.40 12.03
CA GLU A 701 -27.73 -24.02 10.64
C GLU A 701 -26.85 -25.11 9.99
N ALA A 702 -26.41 -24.91 8.75
CA ALA A 702 -25.57 -25.86 8.03
C ALA A 702 -24.15 -25.92 8.64
N GLY A 703 -23.94 -26.81 9.63
CA GLY A 703 -22.64 -27.04 10.27
C GLY A 703 -22.27 -26.05 11.39
N PHE A 704 -23.20 -25.19 11.82
CA PHE A 704 -23.02 -24.26 12.93
C PHE A 704 -24.36 -23.92 13.61
N TYR A 705 -24.33 -23.06 14.61
CA TYR A 705 -25.51 -22.55 15.31
C TYR A 705 -25.54 -21.02 15.27
N SER A 706 -26.75 -20.44 15.28
CA SER A 706 -26.94 -19.00 15.36
C SER A 706 -27.89 -18.59 16.47
N VAL A 707 -27.69 -17.37 16.98
CA VAL A 707 -28.52 -16.73 18.00
C VAL A 707 -28.79 -15.28 17.59
N ASP A 708 -30.06 -14.89 17.57
CA ASP A 708 -30.46 -13.49 17.33
C ASP A 708 -30.24 -12.65 18.60
N CYS A 709 -29.36 -11.66 18.47
CA CYS A 709 -28.97 -10.70 19.49
C CYS A 709 -29.46 -9.27 19.15
N GLY A 710 -30.26 -9.09 18.09
CA GLY A 710 -30.61 -7.80 17.49
C GLY A 710 -31.48 -6.88 18.35
N ALA A 711 -32.14 -7.40 19.39
CA ALA A 711 -32.95 -6.60 20.32
C ALA A 711 -32.13 -5.59 21.17
N ALA A 712 -30.79 -5.62 21.08
CA ALA A 712 -29.86 -4.75 21.80
C ALA A 712 -28.90 -4.01 20.86
N ALA A 713 -29.44 -3.33 19.84
CA ALA A 713 -28.64 -2.52 18.91
C ALA A 713 -27.93 -1.35 19.61
N GLY A 714 -26.66 -1.11 19.28
CA GLY A 714 -25.87 0.03 19.76
C GLY A 714 -25.30 -0.08 21.19
N ALA A 715 -25.44 -1.21 21.87
CA ALA A 715 -24.86 -1.45 23.20
C ALA A 715 -24.19 -2.82 23.28
N ALA A 716 -23.20 -2.96 24.16
CA ALA A 716 -22.51 -4.23 24.37
C ALA A 716 -23.50 -5.36 24.70
N VAL A 717 -23.35 -6.50 24.05
CA VAL A 717 -24.21 -7.67 24.26
C VAL A 717 -23.41 -8.80 24.88
N MET A 718 -23.91 -9.39 25.95
CA MET A 718 -23.37 -10.62 26.52
C MET A 718 -24.27 -11.78 26.13
N VAL A 719 -23.68 -12.80 25.50
CA VAL A 719 -24.35 -14.05 25.14
C VAL A 719 -23.77 -15.18 25.97
N GLU A 720 -24.62 -15.90 26.70
CA GLU A 720 -24.26 -17.11 27.44
C GLU A 720 -24.88 -18.33 26.72
N LEU A 721 -24.03 -19.30 26.39
CA LEU A 721 -24.40 -20.58 25.79
C LEU A 721 -24.15 -21.67 26.83
N VAL A 722 -25.13 -22.55 27.04
CA VAL A 722 -25.05 -23.69 27.96
C VAL A 722 -25.18 -24.98 27.15
N PHE A 723 -24.21 -25.88 27.27
CA PHE A 723 -24.11 -27.14 26.54
C PHE A 723 -24.49 -28.35 27.38
#